data_AF-A0A257A3A7-F1
#
_entry.id   AF-A0A257A3A7-F1
#
_cell.length_a   1.000
_cell.length_b   1.000
_cell.length_c   1.000
_cell.angle_alpha   90.00
_cell.angle_beta   90.00
_cell.angle_gamma   90.00
#
_symmetry.space_group_name_H-M   'P 1'
#
loop_
_entity.id
_entity.type
_entity.pdbx_description
1 polymer ?
#
loop_
_entity_poly.entity_id
_entity_poly.type
_entity_poly.pdbx_seq_one_letter_code
_entity_poly.pdbx_strand_id
1 'polypeptide(L)'
;MYIMKSADIKINYEKPETKIPQTSTYDLVIIAPSEFSDKLQRLVEHKNSYGVKTILKTTEEIYENYDGRDKPEQIKYFIKDAIETWGIKYALLVGGLKSSFWAKPRDNPNEGSTGWYVPVRYTNLYDNPKYPLAESIHDPGMLSDLYYADVYKEGGLFEDWDPNNDGIFAAWNKPGVENDTYLDLYPDVAVGRLACRNIEEVRTVVDKIINYEQGCDSSWFNRMTVISGDGFLDQEDLNIQWDTKNLPNGKYTIYAQSVNDEGEEGPVDIINVTLDRSKETSLTFNHDDHLNPALQNGYPAPPIAEIVSVSEGDVLGNTDYHYSPGENEAYLNTFNPWANISYVDGVLTIRGKSYDPKPYGNVTSIHVWIKDENGNIVFSEWRNNTEMYYEGEWTTGEKPLLGRGGALYYMPDEFERNILWASNGRFTGEDDVINAINEGCGFLFMSGHGSPNVWADHYPGVPGNRQHGSITGLRVTTLRPWFPYFNLPLFPIDTLSNGEKLPVAVIGGCHNSQFNVSAVPAFLNALHLLFKFFPNNYMWTYGQPVPECFSWRLVRNPNGGSIASIGNTGLGYGMPGKECTTGGGDAWITIEFFRQYGQEKQIILGNAHAQAITSYINNFDMTDLEAGHAKTVEQWVLLGDPSLKIGGYR
;
A
#
# COMPACT_ATOMS: atom_id res chain seq x y z
N MET A 1 -26.37 8.12 29.82
CA MET A 1 -26.02 7.01 28.91
C MET A 1 -26.30 5.71 29.65
N TYR A 2 -27.33 4.95 29.27
CA TYR A 2 -27.60 3.65 29.87
C TYR A 2 -26.77 2.61 29.12
N ILE A 3 -25.66 2.17 29.70
CA ILE A 3 -24.87 1.06 29.16
C ILE A 3 -25.52 -0.23 29.64
N MET A 4 -25.93 -1.08 28.69
CA MET A 4 -26.49 -2.41 28.97
C MET A 4 -25.43 -3.25 29.71
N LYS A 5 -25.72 -3.70 30.93
CA LYS A 5 -24.76 -4.45 31.76
C LYS A 5 -24.68 -5.94 31.42
N SER A 6 -25.72 -6.47 30.78
CA SER A 6 -25.81 -7.87 30.35
C SER A 6 -26.97 -8.02 29.36
N ALA A 7 -26.86 -9.00 28.46
CA ALA A 7 -27.92 -9.46 27.58
C ALA A 7 -27.96 -10.99 27.59
N ASP A 8 -29.17 -11.57 27.57
CA ASP A 8 -29.36 -13.00 27.31
C ASP A 8 -29.62 -13.19 25.82
N ILE A 9 -28.70 -13.89 25.13
CA ILE A 9 -28.85 -14.22 23.72
C ILE A 9 -29.23 -15.69 23.61
N LYS A 10 -30.37 -15.98 22.98
CA LYS A 10 -30.80 -17.34 22.65
C LYS A 10 -30.61 -17.57 21.16
N ILE A 11 -29.63 -18.39 20.80
CA ILE A 11 -29.34 -18.78 19.42
C ILE A 11 -30.02 -20.12 19.14
N ASN A 12 -30.90 -20.16 18.14
CA ASN A 12 -31.40 -21.40 17.55
C ASN A 12 -30.70 -21.57 16.20
N TYR A 13 -30.09 -22.72 15.95
CA TYR A 13 -29.45 -23.00 14.67
C TYR A 13 -29.63 -24.47 14.28
N GLU A 14 -29.61 -24.74 12.99
CA GLU A 14 -29.62 -26.09 12.44
C GLU A 14 -28.19 -26.64 12.41
N LYS A 15 -28.00 -27.87 12.85
CA LYS A 15 -26.66 -28.48 12.82
C LYS A 15 -26.30 -28.81 11.37
N PRO A 16 -25.06 -28.53 10.93
CA PRO A 16 -24.64 -28.83 9.57
C PRO A 16 -24.68 -30.34 9.31
N GLU A 17 -25.03 -30.70 8.06
CA GLU A 17 -25.03 -32.08 7.60
C GLU A 17 -23.60 -32.65 7.52
N THR A 18 -22.65 -31.85 7.03
CA THR A 18 -21.22 -32.18 6.97
C THR A 18 -20.54 -31.88 8.29
N LYS A 19 -19.82 -32.87 8.84
CA LYS A 19 -19.06 -32.71 10.08
C LYS A 19 -17.57 -32.61 9.76
N ILE A 20 -17.01 -31.41 9.91
CA ILE A 20 -15.56 -31.21 9.92
C ILE A 20 -14.97 -32.00 11.12
N PRO A 21 -13.84 -32.70 10.95
CA PRO A 21 -13.22 -33.46 12.02
C PRO A 21 -12.91 -32.58 13.23
N GLN A 22 -13.29 -33.03 14.43
CA GLN A 22 -12.97 -32.29 15.67
C GLN A 22 -11.48 -32.27 16.00
N THR A 23 -10.73 -33.21 15.45
CA THR A 23 -9.29 -33.34 15.64
C THR A 23 -8.61 -33.52 14.29
N SER A 24 -7.59 -32.69 14.02
CA SER A 24 -6.86 -32.72 12.76
C SER A 24 -5.96 -33.96 12.64
N THR A 25 -6.06 -34.65 11.50
CA THR A 25 -5.10 -35.68 11.06
C THR A 25 -3.81 -35.02 10.57
N TYR A 26 -3.96 -33.95 9.77
CA TYR A 26 -2.89 -33.04 9.37
C TYR A 26 -3.33 -31.61 9.65
N ASP A 27 -2.43 -30.76 10.11
CA ASP A 27 -2.67 -29.32 10.32
C ASP A 27 -2.31 -28.52 9.07
N LEU A 28 -1.22 -28.90 8.38
CA LEU A 28 -0.68 -28.22 7.20
C LEU A 28 -0.63 -29.18 6.01
N VAL A 29 -1.11 -28.71 4.87
CA VAL A 29 -0.77 -29.29 3.57
C VAL A 29 0.18 -28.39 2.79
N ILE A 30 1.24 -28.97 2.22
CA ILE A 30 2.11 -28.32 1.26
C ILE A 30 1.70 -28.78 -0.14
N ILE A 31 1.41 -27.85 -1.05
CA ILE A 31 1.04 -28.12 -2.44
C ILE A 31 2.13 -27.60 -3.36
N ALA A 32 2.79 -28.48 -4.12
CA ALA A 32 3.95 -28.14 -4.94
C ALA A 32 4.05 -29.02 -6.19
N PRO A 33 4.79 -28.64 -7.24
CA PRO A 33 5.11 -29.58 -8.32
C PRO A 33 6.02 -30.70 -7.81
N SER A 34 5.94 -31.87 -8.44
CA SER A 34 6.76 -33.04 -8.09
C SER A 34 8.27 -32.76 -8.04
N GLU A 35 8.77 -31.82 -8.85
CA GLU A 35 10.18 -31.43 -8.91
C GLU A 35 10.71 -30.71 -7.66
N PHE A 36 9.82 -30.16 -6.82
CA PHE A 36 10.20 -29.49 -5.57
C PHE A 36 10.12 -30.40 -4.34
N SER A 37 9.53 -31.59 -4.47
CA SER A 37 9.20 -32.49 -3.36
C SER A 37 10.42 -32.85 -2.49
N ASP A 38 11.56 -33.18 -3.12
CA ASP A 38 12.77 -33.58 -2.40
C ASP A 38 13.28 -32.51 -1.43
N LYS A 39 13.16 -31.22 -1.80
CA LYS A 39 13.59 -30.12 -0.94
C LYS A 39 12.56 -29.81 0.14
N LEU A 40 11.28 -29.95 -0.19
CA LEU A 40 10.17 -29.71 0.73
C LEU A 40 10.02 -30.79 1.80
N GLN A 41 10.52 -32.00 1.55
CA GLN A 41 10.50 -33.08 2.54
C GLN A 41 11.18 -32.67 3.86
N ARG A 42 12.26 -31.89 3.79
CA ARG A 42 12.93 -31.33 4.99
C ARG A 42 12.02 -30.41 5.79
N LEU A 43 11.20 -29.60 5.11
CA LEU A 43 10.23 -28.73 5.77
C LEU A 43 9.11 -29.55 6.42
N VAL A 44 8.61 -30.58 5.74
CA VAL A 44 7.62 -31.52 6.30
C VAL A 44 8.14 -32.15 7.59
N GLU A 45 9.38 -32.66 7.60
CA GLU A 45 10.01 -33.26 8.77
C GLU A 45 10.17 -32.25 9.91
N HIS A 46 10.62 -31.04 9.59
CA HIS A 46 10.76 -29.96 10.56
C HIS A 46 9.44 -29.61 11.23
N LYS A 47 8.37 -29.39 10.46
CA LYS A 47 7.05 -29.05 10.97
C LYS A 47 6.47 -30.15 11.87
N ASN A 48 6.58 -31.40 11.43
CA ASN A 48 6.18 -32.55 12.23
C ASN A 48 6.96 -32.64 13.55
N SER A 49 8.24 -32.25 13.58
CA SER A 49 9.04 -32.24 14.80
C SER A 49 8.57 -31.20 15.84
N TYR A 50 7.92 -30.12 15.40
CA TYR A 50 7.27 -29.12 16.26
C TYR A 50 5.78 -29.38 16.48
N GLY A 51 5.28 -30.55 16.07
CA GLY A 51 3.89 -30.96 16.29
C GLY A 51 2.87 -30.33 15.34
N VAL A 52 3.31 -29.62 14.29
CA VAL A 52 2.45 -29.22 13.17
C VAL A 52 2.41 -30.40 12.20
N LYS A 53 1.32 -31.18 12.22
CA LYS A 53 1.25 -32.39 11.39
C LYS A 53 1.18 -31.99 9.93
N THR A 54 2.19 -32.37 9.13
CA THR A 54 2.32 -31.88 7.75
C THR A 54 2.33 -33.02 6.74
N ILE A 55 1.62 -32.81 5.63
CA ILE A 55 1.66 -33.66 4.44
C ILE A 55 2.00 -32.83 3.19
N LEU A 56 2.79 -33.42 2.28
CA LEU A 56 3.08 -32.87 0.97
C LEU A 56 2.20 -33.53 -0.09
N LYS A 57 1.60 -32.73 -0.96
CA LYS A 57 0.83 -33.17 -2.13
C LYS A 57 1.33 -32.51 -3.40
N THR A 58 1.49 -33.32 -4.44
CA THR A 58 1.96 -32.81 -5.73
C THR A 58 0.81 -32.24 -6.55
N THR A 59 1.07 -31.20 -7.34
CA THR A 59 0.06 -30.65 -8.25
C THR A 59 -0.43 -31.69 -9.24
N GLU A 60 0.46 -32.57 -9.70
CA GLU A 60 0.19 -33.67 -10.61
C GLU A 60 -0.79 -34.68 -10.01
N GLU A 61 -0.58 -35.09 -8.75
CA GLU A 61 -1.54 -35.94 -8.04
C GLU A 61 -2.91 -35.26 -7.93
N ILE A 62 -2.95 -33.96 -7.64
CA ILE A 62 -4.23 -33.24 -7.50
C ILE A 62 -4.99 -33.20 -8.83
N TYR A 63 -4.31 -32.84 -9.92
CA TYR A 63 -4.96 -32.76 -11.24
C TYR A 63 -5.45 -34.11 -11.76
N GLU A 64 -4.84 -35.21 -11.33
CA GLU A 64 -5.26 -36.57 -11.68
C GLU A 64 -6.48 -37.05 -10.88
N ASN A 65 -6.72 -36.51 -9.68
CA ASN A 65 -7.72 -37.04 -8.74
C ASN A 65 -8.92 -36.12 -8.48
N TYR A 66 -8.84 -34.85 -8.86
CA TYR A 66 -9.92 -33.88 -8.67
C TYR A 66 -10.38 -33.32 -10.00
N ASP A 67 -11.69 -33.31 -10.22
CA ASP A 67 -12.31 -32.59 -11.34
C ASP A 67 -12.52 -31.12 -10.95
N GLY A 68 -12.56 -30.24 -11.96
CA GLY A 68 -12.81 -28.81 -11.79
C GLY A 68 -12.88 -28.14 -13.17
N ARG A 69 -13.42 -26.91 -13.22
CA ARG A 69 -13.48 -26.08 -14.43
C ARG A 69 -12.09 -25.75 -14.96
N ASP A 70 -11.13 -25.58 -14.05
CA ASP A 70 -9.72 -25.31 -14.32
C ASP A 70 -8.80 -25.79 -13.17
N LYS A 71 -7.48 -25.62 -13.32
CA LYS A 71 -6.50 -26.14 -12.35
C LYS A 71 -6.56 -25.45 -10.97
N PRO A 72 -6.76 -24.13 -10.85
CA PRO A 72 -7.03 -23.52 -9.55
C PRO A 72 -8.23 -24.16 -8.85
N GLU A 73 -9.33 -24.42 -9.55
CA GLU A 73 -10.50 -25.04 -8.94
C GLU A 73 -10.24 -26.50 -8.50
N GLN A 74 -9.48 -27.29 -9.28
CA GLN A 74 -9.04 -28.63 -8.85
C GLN A 74 -8.26 -28.58 -7.52
N ILE A 75 -7.36 -27.60 -7.35
CA ILE A 75 -6.64 -27.37 -6.10
C ILE A 75 -7.60 -26.97 -4.97
N LYS A 76 -8.57 -26.10 -5.24
CA LYS A 76 -9.56 -25.67 -4.25
C LYS A 76 -10.44 -26.83 -3.78
N TYR A 77 -10.86 -27.73 -4.67
CA TYR A 77 -11.57 -28.96 -4.31
C TYR A 77 -10.71 -29.91 -3.47
N PHE A 78 -9.42 -30.03 -3.78
CA PHE A 78 -8.49 -30.78 -2.93
C PHE A 78 -8.39 -30.17 -1.52
N ILE A 79 -8.28 -28.84 -1.42
CA ILE A 79 -8.25 -28.13 -0.13
C ILE A 79 -9.54 -28.39 0.66
N LYS A 80 -10.70 -28.29 0.00
CA LYS A 80 -12.01 -28.63 0.60
C LYS A 80 -12.02 -30.05 1.17
N ASP A 81 -11.60 -31.04 0.38
CA ASP A 81 -11.53 -32.44 0.82
C ASP A 81 -10.54 -32.62 1.98
N ALA A 82 -9.39 -31.95 1.96
CA ALA A 82 -8.43 -31.96 3.06
C ALA A 82 -8.99 -31.34 4.35
N ILE A 83 -9.83 -30.30 4.25
CA ILE A 83 -10.56 -29.73 5.42
C ILE A 83 -11.55 -30.77 5.96
N GLU A 84 -12.36 -31.37 5.09
CA GLU A 84 -13.45 -32.27 5.50
C GLU A 84 -12.97 -33.64 5.99
N THR A 85 -11.83 -34.12 5.49
CA THR A 85 -11.30 -35.44 5.83
C THR A 85 -10.18 -35.38 6.86
N TRP A 86 -9.29 -34.39 6.77
CA TRP A 86 -8.12 -34.28 7.64
C TRP A 86 -8.22 -33.14 8.64
N GLY A 87 -9.12 -32.17 8.46
CA GLY A 87 -9.25 -31.01 9.35
C GLY A 87 -8.02 -30.09 9.28
N ILE A 88 -7.45 -29.89 8.09
CA ILE A 88 -6.33 -28.94 7.91
C ILE A 88 -6.73 -27.53 8.33
N LYS A 89 -5.74 -26.75 8.76
CA LYS A 89 -5.89 -25.32 9.11
C LYS A 89 -5.07 -24.42 8.20
N TYR A 90 -4.07 -25.00 7.53
CA TYR A 90 -3.10 -24.29 6.73
C TYR A 90 -2.89 -24.97 5.37
N ALA A 91 -2.78 -24.18 4.31
CA ALA A 91 -2.36 -24.64 2.99
C ALA A 91 -1.21 -23.76 2.48
N LEU A 92 -0.04 -24.37 2.25
CA LEU A 92 1.15 -23.71 1.73
C LEU A 92 1.34 -24.04 0.26
N LEU A 93 1.21 -23.04 -0.61
CA LEU A 93 1.44 -23.16 -2.04
C LEU A 93 2.93 -22.91 -2.33
N VAL A 94 3.64 -23.88 -2.91
CA VAL A 94 5.06 -23.74 -3.26
C VAL A 94 5.24 -23.80 -4.76
N GLY A 95 5.32 -22.61 -5.37
CA GLY A 95 5.54 -22.45 -6.79
C GLY A 95 5.10 -21.07 -7.28
N GLY A 96 5.96 -20.44 -8.07
CA GLY A 96 5.69 -19.17 -8.75
C GLY A 96 5.70 -19.30 -10.28
N LEU A 97 5.90 -18.15 -10.92
CA LEU A 97 6.02 -18.04 -12.37
C LEU A 97 7.35 -18.66 -12.84
N LYS A 98 7.34 -19.54 -13.84
CA LYS A 98 8.48 -20.40 -14.23
C LYS A 98 9.72 -19.68 -14.79
N SER A 99 9.59 -18.44 -15.24
CA SER A 99 10.67 -17.73 -15.94
C SER A 99 10.79 -16.29 -15.46
N SER A 100 12.02 -15.87 -15.14
CA SER A 100 12.38 -14.51 -14.75
C SER A 100 12.48 -13.57 -15.94
N PHE A 101 12.72 -14.12 -17.13
CA PHE A 101 12.94 -13.35 -18.34
C PHE A 101 11.65 -13.17 -19.14
N TRP A 102 10.96 -14.27 -19.46
CA TRP A 102 9.71 -14.27 -20.21
C TRP A 102 8.80 -15.40 -19.74
N ALA A 103 7.63 -15.04 -19.21
CA ALA A 103 6.52 -15.95 -19.01
C ALA A 103 5.20 -15.25 -19.37
N LYS A 104 4.26 -16.03 -19.92
CA LYS A 104 2.88 -15.59 -20.11
C LYS A 104 2.16 -15.76 -18.76
N PRO A 105 1.72 -14.67 -18.10
CA PRO A 105 1.19 -14.75 -16.74
C PRO A 105 -0.27 -15.22 -16.68
N ARG A 106 -1.03 -15.01 -17.75
CA ARG A 106 -2.45 -15.35 -17.88
C ARG A 106 -2.68 -16.30 -19.06
N ASP A 107 -3.40 -17.38 -18.84
CA ASP A 107 -3.84 -18.26 -19.90
C ASP A 107 -5.15 -17.78 -20.51
N ASN A 108 -6.07 -17.34 -19.64
CA ASN A 108 -7.37 -16.74 -19.94
C ASN A 108 -7.66 -15.61 -18.91
N PRO A 109 -8.85 -14.99 -18.88
CA PRO A 109 -9.15 -13.93 -17.90
C PRO A 109 -9.06 -14.36 -16.44
N ASN A 110 -9.32 -15.63 -16.12
CA ASN A 110 -9.50 -16.12 -14.75
C ASN A 110 -8.27 -16.81 -14.16
N GLU A 111 -7.35 -17.33 -14.97
CA GLU A 111 -6.24 -18.13 -14.45
C GLU A 111 -4.90 -17.96 -15.19
N GLY A 112 -3.83 -18.33 -14.49
CA GLY A 112 -2.52 -18.61 -15.06
C GLY A 112 -2.05 -20.00 -14.61
N SER A 113 -1.87 -20.91 -15.57
CA SER A 113 -1.56 -22.32 -15.29
C SER A 113 -0.31 -22.82 -16.03
N THR A 114 -0.17 -22.48 -17.30
CA THR A 114 0.89 -22.98 -18.19
C THR A 114 2.26 -22.42 -17.79
N GLY A 115 2.31 -21.10 -17.55
CA GLY A 115 3.50 -20.37 -17.10
C GLY A 115 3.88 -20.56 -15.64
N TRP A 116 3.14 -21.39 -14.89
CA TRP A 116 3.21 -21.47 -13.43
C TRP A 116 3.54 -22.88 -12.94
N TYR A 117 4.24 -22.96 -11.81
CA TYR A 117 4.45 -24.22 -11.09
C TYR A 117 3.22 -24.62 -10.28
N VAL A 118 2.68 -23.68 -9.51
CA VAL A 118 1.37 -23.78 -8.87
C VAL A 118 0.51 -22.67 -9.47
N PRO A 119 -0.66 -22.99 -10.04
CA PRO A 119 -1.48 -22.04 -10.77
C PRO A 119 -1.98 -20.91 -9.86
N VAL A 120 -2.53 -19.89 -10.50
CA VAL A 120 -3.05 -18.69 -9.84
C VAL A 120 -4.45 -18.37 -10.35
N ARG A 121 -5.28 -17.82 -9.47
CA ARG A 121 -6.58 -17.22 -9.80
C ARG A 121 -6.39 -15.72 -10.01
N TYR A 122 -7.05 -15.20 -11.04
CA TYR A 122 -7.27 -13.77 -11.23
C TYR A 122 -8.72 -13.44 -10.95
N THR A 123 -8.96 -12.33 -10.27
CA THR A 123 -10.27 -11.69 -10.22
C THR A 123 -10.55 -11.00 -11.56
N ASN A 124 -11.79 -10.60 -11.79
CA ASN A 124 -12.22 -9.85 -12.96
C ASN A 124 -12.82 -8.50 -12.59
N LEU A 125 -12.33 -7.93 -11.49
CA LEU A 125 -12.70 -6.62 -11.01
C LEU A 125 -12.22 -5.53 -11.97
N TYR A 126 -13.10 -4.58 -12.28
CA TYR A 126 -12.84 -3.39 -13.10
C TYR A 126 -13.12 -2.17 -12.21
N ASP A 127 -12.12 -1.78 -11.44
CA ASP A 127 -12.22 -0.77 -10.39
C ASP A 127 -12.30 0.65 -10.94
N ASN A 128 -13.25 1.45 -10.46
CA ASN A 128 -13.26 2.89 -10.71
C ASN A 128 -13.41 3.60 -9.36
N PRO A 129 -12.36 3.59 -8.51
CA PRO A 129 -12.48 4.04 -7.13
C PRO A 129 -12.75 5.54 -7.09
N LYS A 130 -13.61 5.98 -6.17
CA LYS A 130 -13.95 7.39 -6.01
C LYS A 130 -12.79 8.21 -5.41
N TYR A 131 -11.93 7.57 -4.64
CA TYR A 131 -10.74 8.15 -4.00
C TYR A 131 -9.61 7.11 -3.90
N PRO A 132 -8.32 7.49 -3.93
CA PRO A 132 -7.76 8.82 -4.19
C PRO A 132 -7.31 9.00 -5.66
N LEU A 133 -7.93 8.31 -6.64
CA LEU A 133 -7.52 8.38 -8.05
C LEU A 133 -8.47 9.25 -8.87
N ALA A 134 -7.95 10.38 -9.38
CA ALA A 134 -8.71 11.35 -10.19
C ALA A 134 -8.90 10.88 -11.64
N GLU A 135 -7.99 10.03 -12.12
CA GLU A 135 -8.09 9.39 -13.43
C GLU A 135 -8.77 8.02 -13.29
N SER A 136 -9.54 7.63 -14.31
CA SER A 136 -10.09 6.28 -14.44
C SER A 136 -8.96 5.29 -14.75
N ILE A 137 -8.21 4.93 -13.72
CA ILE A 137 -7.16 3.91 -13.76
C ILE A 137 -7.80 2.60 -13.31
N HIS A 138 -7.86 1.64 -14.22
CA HIS A 138 -8.45 0.33 -13.96
C HIS A 138 -7.37 -0.76 -13.92
N ASP A 139 -7.37 -1.55 -12.87
CA ASP A 139 -6.74 -2.85 -12.79
C ASP A 139 -7.62 -3.86 -13.56
N PRO A 140 -7.12 -4.59 -14.56
CA PRO A 140 -7.93 -5.54 -15.33
C PRO A 140 -8.12 -6.86 -14.55
N GLY A 141 -8.41 -6.77 -13.26
CA GLY A 141 -8.36 -7.87 -12.29
C GLY A 141 -6.95 -8.15 -11.77
N MET A 142 -6.86 -8.71 -10.56
CA MET A 142 -5.60 -8.94 -9.84
C MET A 142 -5.46 -10.40 -9.39
N LEU A 143 -4.24 -10.81 -9.02
CA LEU A 143 -4.00 -12.15 -8.45
C LEU A 143 -4.69 -12.26 -7.09
N SER A 144 -5.35 -13.37 -6.82
CA SER A 144 -5.94 -13.62 -5.52
C SER A 144 -5.70 -15.05 -5.05
N ASP A 145 -4.83 -15.22 -4.05
CA ASP A 145 -4.73 -16.49 -3.33
C ASP A 145 -5.82 -16.63 -2.26
N LEU A 146 -6.61 -15.57 -1.98
CA LEU A 146 -7.83 -15.66 -1.16
C LEU A 146 -8.82 -16.66 -1.77
N TYR A 147 -8.83 -16.82 -3.10
CA TYR A 147 -9.60 -17.86 -3.78
C TYR A 147 -9.37 -19.28 -3.24
N TYR A 148 -8.13 -19.59 -2.81
CA TYR A 148 -7.83 -20.90 -2.23
C TYR A 148 -8.19 -21.01 -0.75
N ALA A 149 -8.35 -19.87 -0.08
CA ALA A 149 -8.64 -19.78 1.35
C ALA A 149 -10.15 -19.75 1.65
N ASP A 150 -10.92 -19.03 0.83
CA ASP A 150 -12.37 -18.95 0.87
C ASP A 150 -12.95 -20.18 0.17
N VAL A 151 -13.36 -21.21 0.92
CA VAL A 151 -13.77 -22.52 0.42
C VAL A 151 -15.28 -22.69 0.49
N TYR A 152 -15.92 -22.09 1.50
CA TYR A 152 -17.32 -22.24 1.81
C TYR A 152 -18.03 -20.90 1.87
N LYS A 153 -19.24 -20.87 1.31
CA LYS A 153 -20.19 -19.78 1.51
C LYS A 153 -21.26 -20.14 2.51
N GLU A 154 -22.19 -19.21 2.72
CA GLU A 154 -23.35 -19.40 3.59
C GLU A 154 -24.02 -20.78 3.39
N GLY A 155 -24.27 -21.48 4.50
CA GLY A 155 -24.81 -22.83 4.50
C GLY A 155 -23.78 -23.95 4.33
N GLY A 156 -22.48 -23.63 4.25
CA GLY A 156 -21.41 -24.61 4.05
C GLY A 156 -21.35 -25.16 2.62
N LEU A 157 -21.89 -24.40 1.67
CA LEU A 157 -21.83 -24.72 0.24
C LEU A 157 -20.45 -24.33 -0.30
N PHE A 158 -20.01 -24.99 -1.38
CA PHE A 158 -18.76 -24.61 -2.02
C PHE A 158 -18.85 -23.19 -2.61
N GLU A 159 -17.87 -22.36 -2.29
CA GLU A 159 -17.70 -21.03 -2.87
C GLU A 159 -16.78 -21.13 -4.09
N ASP A 160 -17.30 -20.81 -5.26
CA ASP A 160 -16.68 -21.08 -6.55
C ASP A 160 -16.26 -19.79 -7.28
N TRP A 161 -16.60 -18.63 -6.73
CA TRP A 161 -16.37 -17.27 -7.22
C TRP A 161 -17.05 -16.93 -8.56
N ASP A 162 -18.06 -17.68 -8.95
CA ASP A 162 -18.85 -17.47 -10.19
C ASP A 162 -20.33 -17.82 -9.93
N PRO A 163 -21.02 -17.07 -9.05
CA PRO A 163 -22.38 -17.36 -8.62
C PRO A 163 -23.43 -17.29 -9.75
N ASN A 164 -23.14 -16.57 -10.83
CA ASN A 164 -24.02 -16.48 -12.00
C ASN A 164 -23.70 -17.54 -13.08
N ASN A 165 -22.59 -18.28 -12.93
CA ASN A 165 -22.13 -19.36 -13.80
C ASN A 165 -21.94 -18.90 -15.26
N ASP A 166 -21.43 -17.69 -15.46
CA ASP A 166 -21.06 -17.14 -16.77
C ASP A 166 -19.61 -17.46 -17.16
N GLY A 167 -18.83 -18.01 -16.22
CA GLY A 167 -17.46 -18.43 -16.41
C GLY A 167 -16.44 -17.30 -16.26
N ILE A 168 -16.80 -16.13 -15.75
CA ILE A 168 -15.91 -15.01 -15.41
C ILE A 168 -15.95 -14.82 -13.89
N PHE A 169 -14.79 -14.97 -13.24
CA PHE A 169 -14.76 -15.15 -11.78
C PHE A 169 -14.47 -13.84 -11.07
N ALA A 170 -15.16 -13.58 -9.97
CA ALA A 170 -15.09 -12.33 -9.20
C ALA A 170 -15.17 -11.10 -10.13
N ALA A 171 -16.16 -11.10 -11.01
CA ALA A 171 -16.48 -10.03 -11.92
C ALA A 171 -17.17 -8.89 -11.17
N TRP A 172 -16.56 -7.70 -11.22
CA TRP A 172 -17.11 -6.51 -10.59
C TRP A 172 -16.95 -5.32 -11.52
N ASN A 173 -18.04 -4.66 -11.89
CA ASN A 173 -18.10 -3.52 -12.81
C ASN A 173 -17.44 -3.77 -14.18
N LYS A 174 -17.22 -5.03 -14.55
CA LYS A 174 -16.55 -5.40 -15.78
C LYS A 174 -17.47 -5.11 -16.98
N PRO A 175 -17.03 -4.33 -17.97
CA PRO A 175 -17.88 -3.99 -19.10
C PRO A 175 -18.42 -5.23 -19.83
N GLY A 176 -19.75 -5.35 -19.89
CA GLY A 176 -20.44 -6.43 -20.61
C GLY A 176 -20.49 -7.78 -19.87
N VAL A 177 -20.16 -7.82 -18.58
CA VAL A 177 -20.23 -9.00 -17.71
C VAL A 177 -21.10 -8.67 -16.50
N GLU A 178 -21.93 -9.62 -16.04
CA GLU A 178 -22.76 -9.43 -14.86
C GLU A 178 -21.89 -9.45 -13.59
N ASN A 179 -22.25 -8.67 -12.57
CA ASN A 179 -21.46 -8.65 -11.34
C ASN A 179 -21.68 -9.94 -10.54
N ASP A 180 -20.59 -10.50 -10.01
CA ASP A 180 -20.60 -11.62 -9.07
C ASP A 180 -20.92 -11.13 -7.66
N THR A 181 -22.19 -10.78 -7.44
CA THR A 181 -22.66 -10.40 -6.11
C THR A 181 -22.70 -11.60 -5.16
N TYR A 182 -22.59 -11.36 -3.86
CA TYR A 182 -22.71 -12.35 -2.77
C TYR A 182 -21.51 -13.27 -2.51
N LEU A 183 -20.32 -12.92 -3.02
CA LEU A 183 -19.08 -13.54 -2.51
C LEU A 183 -18.86 -13.11 -1.07
N ASP A 184 -18.71 -14.06 -0.14
CA ASP A 184 -18.51 -13.71 1.28
C ASP A 184 -17.05 -13.40 1.62
N LEU A 185 -16.10 -13.93 0.83
CA LEU A 185 -14.66 -13.66 0.87
C LEU A 185 -13.98 -14.09 2.18
N TYR A 186 -14.65 -14.89 3.02
CA TYR A 186 -14.09 -15.29 4.31
C TYR A 186 -13.07 -16.42 4.14
N PRO A 187 -11.84 -16.28 4.64
CA PRO A 187 -10.89 -17.39 4.62
C PRO A 187 -11.29 -18.50 5.61
N ASP A 188 -11.56 -19.71 5.10
CA ASP A 188 -11.83 -20.92 5.88
C ASP A 188 -10.55 -21.67 6.28
N VAL A 189 -9.49 -21.49 5.49
CA VAL A 189 -8.16 -22.05 5.73
C VAL A 189 -7.12 -20.96 5.51
N ALA A 190 -6.10 -20.90 6.36
CA ALA A 190 -5.03 -19.94 6.19
C ALA A 190 -4.11 -20.36 5.04
N VAL A 191 -4.00 -19.53 4.01
CA VAL A 191 -3.19 -19.76 2.82
C VAL A 191 -1.98 -18.85 2.79
N GLY A 192 -0.84 -19.40 2.41
CA GLY A 192 0.35 -18.62 2.07
C GLY A 192 1.09 -19.24 0.89
N ARG A 193 1.87 -18.41 0.18
CA ARG A 193 2.61 -18.82 -1.00
C ARG A 193 4.11 -18.58 -0.88
N LEU A 194 4.91 -19.62 -1.12
CA LEU A 194 6.31 -19.49 -1.47
C LEU A 194 6.42 -19.47 -2.99
N ALA A 195 6.52 -18.28 -3.59
CA ALA A 195 6.49 -18.07 -5.03
C ALA A 195 7.75 -18.56 -5.77
N CYS A 196 8.37 -19.66 -5.34
CA CYS A 196 9.65 -20.14 -5.83
C CYS A 196 9.59 -20.48 -7.32
N ARG A 197 10.59 -20.01 -8.07
CA ARG A 197 10.76 -20.24 -9.51
C ARG A 197 11.74 -21.36 -9.84
N ASN A 198 12.46 -21.88 -8.86
CA ASN A 198 13.41 -22.97 -9.05
C ASN A 198 13.76 -23.63 -7.71
N ILE A 199 14.48 -24.75 -7.80
CA ILE A 199 14.92 -25.56 -6.65
C ILE A 199 15.81 -24.76 -5.67
N GLU A 200 16.58 -23.79 -6.16
CA GLU A 200 17.47 -22.98 -5.32
C GLU A 200 16.69 -21.98 -4.45
N GLU A 201 15.64 -21.38 -5.00
CA GLU A 201 14.71 -20.56 -4.21
C GLU A 201 13.99 -21.42 -3.17
N VAL A 202 13.50 -22.61 -3.54
CA VAL A 202 12.86 -23.54 -2.58
C VAL A 202 13.83 -23.88 -1.45
N ARG A 203 15.08 -24.23 -1.78
CA ARG A 203 16.13 -24.50 -0.78
C ARG A 203 16.32 -23.32 0.16
N THR A 204 16.45 -22.12 -0.40
CA THR A 204 16.67 -20.88 0.34
C THR A 204 15.54 -20.61 1.33
N VAL A 205 14.30 -20.61 0.88
CA VAL A 205 13.16 -20.30 1.76
C VAL A 205 12.91 -21.41 2.80
N VAL A 206 13.14 -22.68 2.45
CA VAL A 206 13.05 -23.79 3.41
C VAL A 206 14.11 -23.66 4.50
N ASP A 207 15.35 -23.34 4.14
CA ASP A 207 16.44 -23.15 5.11
C ASP A 207 16.12 -21.98 6.06
N LYS A 208 15.62 -20.86 5.53
CA LYS A 208 15.15 -19.72 6.33
C LYS A 208 14.05 -20.10 7.33
N ILE A 209 13.01 -20.79 6.87
CA ILE A 209 11.88 -21.21 7.75
C ILE A 209 12.40 -22.12 8.85
N ILE A 210 13.20 -23.14 8.51
CA ILE A 210 13.76 -24.09 9.47
C ILE A 210 14.63 -23.37 10.51
N ASN A 211 15.44 -22.39 10.10
CA ASN A 211 16.29 -21.63 11.02
C ASN A 211 15.47 -20.70 11.93
N TYR A 212 14.53 -19.96 11.34
CA TYR A 212 13.68 -19.01 12.06
C TYR A 212 12.84 -19.71 13.15
N GLU A 213 12.29 -20.88 12.83
CA GLU A 213 11.41 -21.64 13.72
C GLU A 213 12.15 -22.32 14.88
N GLN A 214 13.47 -22.46 14.81
CA GLN A 214 14.30 -22.89 15.96
C GLN A 214 14.38 -21.85 17.09
N GLY A 215 13.85 -20.64 16.85
CA GLY A 215 13.77 -19.56 17.83
C GLY A 215 14.60 -18.36 17.43
N CYS A 216 13.99 -17.18 17.56
CA CYS A 216 14.64 -15.91 17.26
C CYS A 216 15.25 -15.28 18.52
N ASP A 217 16.42 -14.64 18.40
CA ASP A 217 17.00 -13.83 19.48
C ASP A 217 16.17 -12.55 19.68
N SER A 218 15.76 -12.28 20.92
CA SER A 218 14.99 -11.07 21.25
C SER A 218 15.73 -9.77 20.94
N SER A 219 17.07 -9.77 20.88
CA SER A 219 17.86 -8.56 20.61
C SER A 219 17.59 -7.92 19.25
N TRP A 220 17.08 -8.70 18.29
CA TRP A 220 16.64 -8.19 16.98
C TRP A 220 15.16 -8.47 16.74
N PHE A 221 14.60 -9.55 17.29
CA PHE A 221 13.20 -9.89 17.06
C PHE A 221 12.26 -8.89 17.76
N ASN A 222 12.57 -8.46 18.99
CA ASN A 222 11.77 -7.45 19.72
C ASN A 222 12.10 -6.03 19.23
N ARG A 223 12.16 -5.84 17.91
CA ARG A 223 12.25 -4.56 17.23
C ARG A 223 11.24 -4.54 16.10
N MET A 224 10.46 -3.48 16.02
CA MET A 224 9.65 -3.18 14.85
C MET A 224 10.21 -1.96 14.15
N THR A 225 10.59 -2.15 12.88
CA THR A 225 11.01 -1.06 12.00
C THR A 225 9.80 -0.59 11.21
N VAL A 226 9.47 0.69 11.30
CA VAL A 226 8.42 1.31 10.49
C VAL A 226 9.00 2.38 9.58
N ILE A 227 8.52 2.44 8.34
CA ILE A 227 9.03 3.34 7.29
C ILE A 227 7.85 4.02 6.60
N SER A 228 7.85 5.35 6.57
CA SER A 228 6.72 6.13 6.03
C SER A 228 7.07 7.61 5.82
N GLY A 229 6.17 8.32 5.16
CA GLY A 229 6.18 9.78 5.02
C GLY A 229 4.78 10.32 4.72
N ASP A 230 4.74 11.32 3.85
CA ASP A 230 3.52 12.03 3.44
C ASP A 230 2.86 11.33 2.25
N GLY A 231 1.88 10.47 2.54
CA GLY A 231 1.24 9.63 1.54
C GLY A 231 0.45 10.44 0.51
N PHE A 232 -0.25 11.50 0.95
CA PHE A 232 -1.12 12.30 0.11
C PHE A 232 -0.99 13.80 0.44
N LEU A 233 -0.95 14.65 -0.59
CA LEU A 233 -1.03 16.10 -0.40
C LEU A 233 -2.48 16.51 -0.14
N ASP A 234 -2.94 16.39 1.10
CA ASP A 234 -4.33 16.59 1.53
C ASP A 234 -4.67 18.05 1.92
N GLN A 235 -3.91 19.02 1.39
CA GLN A 235 -4.06 20.46 1.68
C GLN A 235 -5.50 20.98 1.50
N GLU A 236 -6.00 21.66 2.52
CA GLU A 236 -7.28 22.39 2.47
C GLU A 236 -7.21 23.65 1.60
N ASP A 237 -8.29 23.98 0.89
CA ASP A 237 -8.38 25.23 0.11
C ASP A 237 -8.41 26.45 1.04
N LEU A 238 -7.33 27.24 1.04
CA LEU A 238 -7.24 28.48 1.80
C LEU A 238 -8.29 29.51 1.38
N ASN A 239 -8.63 29.62 0.10
CA ASN A 239 -9.64 30.55 -0.45
C ASN A 239 -9.63 31.95 0.20
N ILE A 240 -8.46 32.62 0.24
CA ILE A 240 -8.32 33.99 0.77
C ILE A 240 -8.66 34.98 -0.36
N GLN A 241 -9.56 35.93 -0.14
CA GLN A 241 -10.05 36.81 -1.23
C GLN A 241 -9.56 38.24 -1.08
N TRP A 242 -8.67 38.66 -1.98
CA TRP A 242 -8.15 40.02 -2.01
C TRP A 242 -8.84 40.86 -3.10
N ASP A 243 -9.74 41.77 -2.69
CA ASP A 243 -10.40 42.72 -3.59
C ASP A 243 -9.48 43.90 -3.93
N THR A 244 -9.10 44.00 -5.21
CA THR A 244 -8.19 45.04 -5.71
C THR A 244 -8.93 46.26 -6.29
N LYS A 245 -10.27 46.24 -6.40
CA LYS A 245 -11.06 47.22 -7.18
C LYS A 245 -10.80 48.67 -6.78
N ASN A 246 -10.64 48.91 -5.49
CA ASN A 246 -10.44 50.25 -4.93
C ASN A 246 -8.97 50.61 -4.69
N LEU A 247 -8.03 49.75 -5.12
CA LEU A 247 -6.60 49.97 -4.96
C LEU A 247 -6.02 50.66 -6.21
N PRO A 248 -5.07 51.61 -6.03
CA PRO A 248 -4.40 52.27 -7.15
C PRO A 248 -3.50 51.30 -7.90
N ASN A 249 -3.29 51.55 -9.20
CA ASN A 249 -2.23 50.85 -9.96
C ASN A 249 -0.89 51.10 -9.26
N GLY A 250 -0.07 50.06 -9.13
CA GLY A 250 1.18 50.12 -8.39
C GLY A 250 1.73 48.76 -8.04
N LYS A 251 2.83 48.75 -7.29
CA LYS A 251 3.44 47.52 -6.78
C LYS A 251 2.82 47.12 -5.45
N TYR A 252 2.60 45.83 -5.28
CA TYR A 252 2.14 45.22 -4.05
C TYR A 252 3.03 44.03 -3.72
N THR A 253 3.28 43.83 -2.43
CA THR A 253 4.00 42.65 -1.95
C THR A 253 3.05 41.84 -1.08
N ILE A 254 2.82 40.59 -1.47
CA ILE A 254 2.04 39.61 -0.73
C ILE A 254 3.00 38.85 0.17
N TYR A 255 2.62 38.70 1.43
CA TYR A 255 3.37 37.96 2.43
C TYR A 255 2.49 36.85 2.99
N ALA A 256 3.08 35.68 3.26
CA ALA A 256 2.43 34.62 4.01
C ALA A 256 3.38 34.05 5.09
N GLN A 257 2.85 33.70 6.25
CA GLN A 257 3.62 33.03 7.29
C GLN A 257 2.76 31.96 7.97
N SER A 258 3.31 30.75 8.11
CA SER A 258 2.66 29.65 8.82
C SER A 258 3.09 29.63 10.29
N VAL A 259 2.17 29.21 11.16
CA VAL A 259 2.37 29.05 12.60
C VAL A 259 1.74 27.72 13.03
N ASN A 260 2.47 26.87 13.74
CA ASN A 260 1.89 25.62 14.25
C ASN A 260 1.08 25.82 15.54
N ASP A 261 0.45 24.73 16.00
CA ASP A 261 -0.36 24.67 17.22
C ASP A 261 0.44 24.91 18.53
N GLU A 262 1.77 24.85 18.46
CA GLU A 262 2.69 25.21 19.54
C GLU A 262 3.11 26.69 19.53
N GLY A 263 2.73 27.43 18.49
CA GLY A 263 3.07 28.85 18.31
C GLY A 263 4.45 29.08 17.69
N GLU A 264 5.08 28.05 17.12
CA GLU A 264 6.31 28.22 16.33
C GLU A 264 5.98 28.85 14.98
N GLU A 265 6.71 29.91 14.64
CA GLU A 265 6.53 30.63 13.39
C GLU A 265 7.52 30.16 12.33
N GLY A 266 7.01 29.96 11.12
CA GLY A 266 7.77 29.64 9.92
C GLY A 266 8.48 30.81 9.27
N PRO A 267 9.31 30.53 8.23
CA PRO A 267 9.77 31.57 7.31
C PRO A 267 8.60 32.28 6.63
N VAL A 268 8.79 33.55 6.30
CA VAL A 268 7.80 34.35 5.56
C VAL A 268 8.02 34.12 4.06
N ASP A 269 6.98 33.66 3.38
CA ASP A 269 6.89 33.64 1.92
C ASP A 269 6.53 35.04 1.41
N ILE A 270 7.21 35.51 0.35
CA ILE A 270 7.17 36.90 -0.12
C ILE A 270 7.11 36.91 -1.66
N ILE A 271 6.02 37.44 -2.21
CA ILE A 271 5.80 37.55 -3.65
C ILE A 271 5.44 38.98 -4.02
N ASN A 272 6.18 39.57 -4.97
CA ASN A 272 5.88 40.89 -5.50
C ASN A 272 5.03 40.78 -6.77
N VAL A 273 3.93 41.54 -6.80
CA VAL A 273 3.02 41.62 -7.95
C VAL A 273 2.77 43.08 -8.34
N THR A 274 2.28 43.30 -9.56
CA THR A 274 1.90 44.62 -10.04
C THR A 274 0.41 44.67 -10.35
N LEU A 275 -0.32 45.63 -9.77
CA LEU A 275 -1.67 45.98 -10.22
C LEU A 275 -1.55 47.01 -11.36
N ASP A 276 -1.90 46.62 -12.58
CA ASP A 276 -1.85 47.48 -13.76
C ASP A 276 -3.07 47.27 -14.64
N ARG A 277 -4.13 48.05 -14.38
CA ARG A 277 -5.39 48.01 -15.15
C ARG A 277 -5.25 48.44 -16.62
N SER A 278 -4.07 48.89 -17.05
CA SER A 278 -3.80 49.17 -18.47
C SER A 278 -3.38 47.92 -19.27
N LYS A 279 -3.08 46.81 -18.58
CA LYS A 279 -2.65 45.54 -19.16
C LYS A 279 -3.64 44.43 -18.88
N GLU A 280 -3.55 43.38 -19.68
CA GLU A 280 -4.23 42.12 -19.40
C GLU A 280 -3.60 41.44 -18.17
N THR A 281 -4.41 40.68 -17.44
CA THR A 281 -3.95 39.88 -16.30
C THR A 281 -3.02 38.77 -16.78
N SER A 282 -1.87 38.62 -16.12
CA SER A 282 -0.87 37.59 -16.39
C SER A 282 -0.44 37.01 -15.06
N LEU A 283 -0.95 35.81 -14.74
CA LEU A 283 -0.63 35.06 -13.52
C LEU A 283 0.05 33.75 -13.88
N THR A 284 0.96 33.32 -13.01
CA THR A 284 1.72 32.08 -13.13
C THR A 284 1.63 31.28 -11.84
N PHE A 285 1.48 29.97 -11.97
CA PHE A 285 1.48 29.04 -10.84
C PHE A 285 2.87 28.95 -10.22
N ASN A 286 2.96 29.10 -8.90
CA ASN A 286 4.19 28.95 -8.12
C ASN A 286 4.10 27.72 -7.22
N HIS A 287 5.06 26.81 -7.26
CA HIS A 287 5.13 25.73 -6.27
C HIS A 287 6.60 25.43 -6.03
N ASP A 288 7.27 26.38 -5.38
CA ASP A 288 8.72 26.39 -5.24
C ASP A 288 9.20 26.25 -3.80
N ASP A 289 8.32 25.89 -2.87
CA ASP A 289 8.63 25.64 -1.47
C ASP A 289 9.75 24.62 -1.23
N HIS A 290 10.04 23.71 -2.18
CA HIS A 290 11.24 22.85 -2.15
C HIS A 290 12.56 23.63 -2.14
N LEU A 291 12.57 24.89 -2.59
CA LEU A 291 13.71 25.81 -2.54
C LEU A 291 13.82 26.55 -1.20
N ASN A 292 12.83 26.41 -0.31
CA ASN A 292 12.84 27.07 0.98
C ASN A 292 14.05 26.61 1.82
N PRO A 293 14.93 27.52 2.25
CA PRO A 293 16.11 27.17 3.03
C PRO A 293 15.81 26.41 4.32
N ALA A 294 14.60 26.57 4.89
CA ALA A 294 14.18 25.83 6.07
C ALA A 294 14.15 24.31 5.81
N LEU A 295 13.70 23.88 4.63
CA LEU A 295 13.62 22.46 4.24
C LEU A 295 14.98 21.89 3.80
N GLN A 296 15.88 22.74 3.32
CA GLN A 296 17.24 22.33 2.91
C GLN A 296 18.12 21.89 4.09
N ASN A 297 17.75 22.24 5.32
CA ASN A 297 18.43 21.79 6.53
C ASN A 297 17.98 20.39 7.01
N GLY A 298 17.05 19.76 6.31
CA GLY A 298 16.46 18.47 6.68
C GLY A 298 15.23 18.60 7.59
N TYR A 299 14.79 17.46 8.11
CA TYR A 299 13.58 17.34 8.94
C TYR A 299 13.93 16.89 10.36
N PRO A 300 13.13 17.28 11.39
CA PRO A 300 11.97 18.16 11.30
C PRO A 300 12.35 19.60 10.95
N ALA A 301 11.43 20.33 10.32
CA ALA A 301 11.61 21.73 9.94
C ALA A 301 10.50 22.61 10.54
N PRO A 302 10.70 23.94 10.65
CA PRO A 302 9.64 24.86 11.06
C PRO A 302 8.43 24.82 10.12
N PRO A 303 7.25 25.29 10.56
CA PRO A 303 6.05 25.35 9.71
C PRO A 303 6.31 26.12 8.42
N ILE A 304 5.75 25.67 7.30
CA ILE A 304 5.98 26.26 5.98
C ILE A 304 4.69 26.84 5.43
N ALA A 305 4.75 28.08 4.96
CA ALA A 305 3.76 28.69 4.10
C ALA A 305 4.28 28.77 2.67
N GLU A 306 3.40 28.56 1.70
CA GLU A 306 3.68 28.68 0.27
C GLU A 306 2.45 29.25 -0.43
N ILE A 307 2.55 30.41 -1.08
CA ILE A 307 1.50 30.93 -1.95
C ILE A 307 1.71 30.39 -3.37
N VAL A 308 0.69 29.75 -3.91
CA VAL A 308 0.78 29.13 -5.25
C VAL A 308 -0.01 29.84 -6.34
N SER A 309 -0.93 30.71 -5.94
CA SER A 309 -1.88 31.37 -6.86
C SER A 309 -1.27 32.48 -7.73
N VAL A 310 -0.01 32.87 -7.46
CA VAL A 310 0.73 33.95 -8.13
C VAL A 310 2.23 33.67 -8.03
N SER A 311 3.02 34.27 -8.93
CA SER A 311 4.48 34.22 -8.94
C SER A 311 5.10 35.62 -8.91
N GLU A 312 6.40 35.69 -8.61
CA GLU A 312 7.17 36.93 -8.61
C GLU A 312 7.09 37.66 -9.96
N GLY A 313 6.65 38.92 -9.93
CA GLY A 313 6.53 39.78 -11.11
C GLY A 313 5.20 39.69 -11.86
N ASP A 314 4.26 38.86 -11.41
CA ASP A 314 2.94 38.72 -12.03
C ASP A 314 2.15 40.04 -12.05
N VAL A 315 1.22 40.14 -13.00
CA VAL A 315 0.41 41.33 -13.25
C VAL A 315 -1.07 41.04 -13.03
N LEU A 316 -1.66 41.71 -12.05
CA LEU A 316 -3.12 41.80 -11.87
C LEU A 316 -3.63 42.91 -12.78
N GLY A 317 -4.31 42.53 -13.86
CA GLY A 317 -4.69 43.42 -14.96
C GLY A 317 -6.18 43.73 -15.00
N ASN A 318 -6.68 43.94 -16.21
CA ASN A 318 -8.08 44.29 -16.49
C ASN A 318 -8.93 43.14 -17.05
N THR A 319 -8.38 41.93 -17.15
CA THR A 319 -9.08 40.73 -17.62
C THR A 319 -9.23 39.70 -16.52
N ASP A 320 -10.28 38.89 -16.58
CA ASP A 320 -10.40 37.71 -15.72
C ASP A 320 -9.36 36.66 -16.12
N TYR A 321 -8.87 35.89 -15.15
CA TYR A 321 -7.88 34.83 -15.35
C TYR A 321 -8.26 33.59 -14.54
N HIS A 322 -8.16 32.43 -15.17
CA HIS A 322 -8.39 31.13 -14.54
C HIS A 322 -7.33 30.14 -15.01
N TYR A 323 -6.79 29.37 -14.08
CA TYR A 323 -5.92 28.26 -14.39
C TYR A 323 -6.04 27.18 -13.32
N SER A 324 -6.13 25.92 -13.75
CA SER A 324 -6.20 24.76 -12.88
C SER A 324 -4.99 23.87 -13.17
N PRO A 325 -4.01 23.80 -12.26
CA PRO A 325 -2.85 22.92 -12.44
C PRO A 325 -3.29 21.46 -12.47
N GLY A 326 -2.64 20.68 -13.33
CA GLY A 326 -2.83 19.23 -13.39
C GLY A 326 -2.03 18.49 -12.31
N GLU A 327 -2.18 17.17 -12.20
CA GLU A 327 -1.50 16.34 -11.19
C GLU A 327 0.04 16.41 -11.23
N ASN A 328 0.62 16.74 -12.40
CA ASN A 328 2.07 16.93 -12.56
C ASN A 328 2.56 18.29 -12.02
N GLU A 329 1.66 19.24 -11.77
CA GLU A 329 1.96 20.58 -11.25
C GLU A 329 1.51 20.70 -9.79
N ALA A 330 0.32 20.20 -9.45
CA ALA A 330 -0.24 20.20 -8.11
C ALA A 330 -0.92 18.86 -7.80
N TYR A 331 -0.22 17.98 -7.07
CA TYR A 331 -0.75 16.67 -6.67
C TYR A 331 -2.05 16.82 -5.85
N LEU A 332 -3.06 16.00 -6.19
CA LEU A 332 -4.39 15.96 -5.57
C LEU A 332 -5.22 17.25 -5.68
N ASN A 333 -4.80 18.21 -6.49
CA ASN A 333 -5.58 19.44 -6.73
C ASN A 333 -6.96 19.14 -7.35
N THR A 334 -7.12 18.01 -8.04
CA THR A 334 -8.41 17.59 -8.60
C THR A 334 -9.45 17.28 -7.51
N PHE A 335 -9.02 16.84 -6.33
CA PHE A 335 -9.91 16.50 -5.21
C PHE A 335 -10.17 17.69 -4.30
N ASN A 336 -9.10 18.39 -3.94
CA ASN A 336 -9.13 19.60 -3.14
C ASN A 336 -8.51 20.70 -4.00
N PRO A 337 -9.28 21.69 -4.49
CA PRO A 337 -8.78 22.72 -5.43
C PRO A 337 -7.87 23.77 -4.76
N TRP A 338 -6.93 23.31 -3.94
CA TRP A 338 -6.02 24.10 -3.13
C TRP A 338 -5.01 24.90 -3.96
N ALA A 339 -4.84 24.60 -5.25
CA ALA A 339 -3.85 25.21 -6.12
C ALA A 339 -4.44 25.99 -7.32
N ASN A 340 -5.76 26.07 -7.44
CA ASN A 340 -6.40 26.77 -8.56
C ASN A 340 -6.15 28.29 -8.53
N ILE A 341 -5.80 28.85 -9.68
CA ILE A 341 -5.63 30.30 -9.85
C ILE A 341 -6.94 30.90 -10.35
N SER A 342 -7.41 31.94 -9.65
CA SER A 342 -8.55 32.73 -10.08
C SER A 342 -8.37 34.20 -9.74
N TYR A 343 -8.48 35.05 -10.75
CA TYR A 343 -8.64 36.51 -10.61
C TYR A 343 -9.86 36.93 -11.42
N VAL A 344 -10.94 37.30 -10.75
CA VAL A 344 -12.25 37.54 -11.38
C VAL A 344 -12.88 38.80 -10.80
N ASP A 345 -13.38 39.70 -11.65
CA ASP A 345 -13.99 40.97 -11.22
C ASP A 345 -13.08 41.78 -10.27
N GLY A 346 -11.76 41.75 -10.53
CA GLY A 346 -10.78 42.44 -9.71
C GLY A 346 -10.48 41.80 -8.35
N VAL A 347 -10.94 40.57 -8.10
CA VAL A 347 -10.67 39.82 -6.85
C VAL A 347 -9.69 38.69 -7.14
N LEU A 348 -8.53 38.70 -6.48
CA LEU A 348 -7.59 37.58 -6.49
C LEU A 348 -7.97 36.59 -5.39
N THR A 349 -8.16 35.32 -5.74
CA THR A 349 -8.23 34.25 -4.73
C THR A 349 -6.83 33.73 -4.47
N ILE A 350 -6.28 34.10 -3.31
CA ILE A 350 -4.99 33.64 -2.82
C ILE A 350 -5.15 32.22 -2.27
N ARG A 351 -4.36 31.31 -2.84
CA ARG A 351 -4.29 29.91 -2.43
C ARG A 351 -2.85 29.47 -2.25
N GLY A 352 -2.65 28.36 -1.55
CA GLY A 352 -1.35 27.98 -1.07
C GLY A 352 -1.37 26.77 -0.15
N LYS A 353 -0.22 26.51 0.48
CA LYS A 353 -0.03 25.46 1.48
C LYS A 353 0.35 26.06 2.84
N SER A 354 -0.05 25.36 3.89
CA SER A 354 0.38 25.61 5.26
C SER A 354 0.52 24.28 5.99
N TYR A 355 1.73 23.89 6.34
CA TYR A 355 2.01 22.56 6.92
C TYR A 355 3.15 22.61 7.95
N ASP A 356 3.16 21.63 8.87
CA ASP A 356 4.13 21.54 9.97
C ASP A 356 5.04 20.31 9.79
N PRO A 357 6.26 20.46 9.24
CA PRO A 357 7.16 19.36 8.88
C PRO A 357 7.80 18.61 10.07
N LYS A 358 7.01 18.25 11.07
CA LYS A 358 7.42 17.46 12.25
C LYS A 358 6.59 16.18 12.37
N PRO A 359 7.06 15.18 13.13
CA PRO A 359 6.28 13.98 13.40
C PRO A 359 4.92 14.30 14.00
N TYR A 360 3.85 13.82 13.35
CA TYR A 360 2.46 14.15 13.69
C TYR A 360 2.10 15.63 13.62
N GLY A 361 2.92 16.48 12.99
CA GLY A 361 2.55 17.85 12.69
C GLY A 361 1.39 17.84 11.71
N ASN A 362 0.22 18.29 12.15
CA ASN A 362 -0.99 18.19 11.33
C ASN A 362 -1.92 19.39 11.38
N VAL A 363 -1.60 20.41 12.19
CA VAL A 363 -2.43 21.61 12.33
C VAL A 363 -1.52 22.84 12.27
N THR A 364 -1.85 23.75 11.36
CA THR A 364 -1.19 25.07 11.27
C THR A 364 -2.21 26.18 11.09
N SER A 365 -1.77 27.42 11.26
CA SER A 365 -2.51 28.63 10.90
C SER A 365 -1.63 29.47 9.99
N ILE A 366 -2.20 30.06 8.96
CA ILE A 366 -1.49 30.91 8.00
C ILE A 366 -2.03 32.34 8.05
N HIS A 367 -1.11 33.29 8.19
CA HIS A 367 -1.38 34.72 8.06
C HIS A 367 -0.95 35.19 6.69
N VAL A 368 -1.88 35.79 5.94
CA VAL A 368 -1.58 36.48 4.68
C VAL A 368 -1.80 37.97 4.85
N TRP A 369 -0.80 38.78 4.52
CA TRP A 369 -0.94 40.24 4.48
C TRP A 369 -0.29 40.83 3.25
N ILE A 370 -0.78 42.00 2.82
CA ILE A 370 -0.33 42.63 1.58
C ILE A 370 0.04 44.08 1.87
N LYS A 371 1.21 44.49 1.40
CA LYS A 371 1.69 45.86 1.51
C LYS A 371 1.67 46.57 0.16
N ASP A 372 1.32 47.85 0.17
CA ASP A 372 1.52 48.75 -0.97
C ASP A 372 3.00 49.17 -1.11
N GLU A 373 3.31 49.94 -2.16
CA GLU A 373 4.66 50.48 -2.41
C GLU A 373 5.19 51.41 -1.32
N ASN A 374 4.32 51.93 -0.44
CA ASN A 374 4.68 52.77 0.69
C ASN A 374 4.89 51.95 1.98
N GLY A 375 4.66 50.63 1.92
CA GLY A 375 4.78 49.72 3.06
C GLY A 375 3.54 49.65 3.95
N ASN A 376 2.42 50.28 3.57
CA ASN A 376 1.16 50.21 4.33
C ASN A 376 0.50 48.87 4.08
N ILE A 377 -0.01 48.23 5.15
CA ILE A 377 -0.83 47.02 5.01
C ILE A 377 -2.19 47.42 4.47
N VAL A 378 -2.51 46.94 3.26
CA VAL A 378 -3.80 47.19 2.57
C VAL A 378 -4.77 46.02 2.68
N PHE A 379 -4.27 44.86 3.08
CA PHE A 379 -5.04 43.63 3.29
C PHE A 379 -4.35 42.74 4.32
N SER A 380 -5.12 42.05 5.15
CA SER A 380 -4.62 41.10 6.16
C SER A 380 -5.72 40.12 6.53
N GLU A 381 -5.46 38.83 6.41
CA GLU A 381 -6.42 37.78 6.73
C GLU A 381 -5.72 36.52 7.27
N TRP A 382 -6.39 35.81 8.17
CA TRP A 382 -5.92 34.55 8.73
C TRP A 382 -6.77 33.37 8.24
N ARG A 383 -6.13 32.22 8.05
CA ARG A 383 -6.79 30.91 8.07
C ARG A 383 -6.22 30.14 9.25
N ASN A 384 -7.09 29.77 10.19
CA ASN A 384 -6.67 29.16 11.45
C ASN A 384 -7.00 27.68 11.46
N ASN A 385 -6.11 26.89 12.04
CA ASN A 385 -6.26 25.44 12.22
C ASN A 385 -6.53 24.70 10.90
N THR A 386 -5.80 25.03 9.84
CA THR A 386 -5.79 24.24 8.61
C THR A 386 -5.13 22.91 8.90
N GLU A 387 -5.80 21.82 8.54
CA GLU A 387 -5.29 20.47 8.78
C GLU A 387 -4.54 19.92 7.55
N MET A 388 -3.47 19.17 7.77
CA MET A 388 -2.75 18.39 6.76
C MET A 388 -2.17 17.15 7.44
N TYR A 389 -2.36 15.94 6.92
CA TYR A 389 -1.95 14.71 7.61
C TYR A 389 -0.90 13.95 6.82
N TYR A 390 0.21 13.60 7.46
CA TYR A 390 1.17 12.63 6.90
C TYR A 390 0.67 11.22 7.18
N GLU A 391 -0.24 10.71 6.33
CA GLU A 391 -1.07 9.54 6.65
C GLU A 391 -0.26 8.29 6.99
N GLY A 392 0.88 8.12 6.33
CA GLY A 392 1.79 7.01 6.58
C GLY A 392 2.32 7.00 8.01
N GLU A 393 2.61 8.18 8.59
CA GLU A 393 3.10 8.32 9.97
C GLU A 393 2.00 8.03 11.01
N TRP A 394 0.75 8.40 10.70
CA TRP A 394 -0.41 8.01 11.51
C TRP A 394 -0.70 6.51 11.42
N THR A 395 -0.58 5.95 10.22
CA THR A 395 -0.81 4.53 9.95
C THR A 395 0.22 3.65 10.62
N THR A 396 1.50 4.01 10.53
CA THR A 396 2.60 3.23 11.12
C THR A 396 2.79 3.51 12.61
N GLY A 397 2.38 4.68 13.08
CA GLY A 397 2.80 5.21 14.37
C GLY A 397 2.03 4.74 15.60
N GLU A 398 2.31 5.44 16.71
CA GLU A 398 1.93 5.11 18.08
C GLU A 398 0.68 5.83 18.58
N LYS A 399 0.15 6.79 17.82
CA LYS A 399 -0.97 7.63 18.27
C LYS A 399 -2.30 7.15 17.69
N PRO A 400 -3.41 7.29 18.45
CA PRO A 400 -4.74 7.13 17.92
C PRO A 400 -5.18 8.37 17.14
N LEU A 401 -5.92 8.13 16.06
CA LEU A 401 -6.64 9.14 15.28
C LEU A 401 -8.08 8.65 15.11
N LEU A 402 -9.05 9.52 15.40
CA LEU A 402 -10.49 9.18 15.43
C LEU A 402 -10.82 7.91 16.24
N GLY A 403 -10.04 7.63 17.29
CA GLY A 403 -10.26 6.48 18.18
C GLY A 403 -9.63 5.16 17.73
N ARG A 404 -8.91 5.13 16.59
CA ARG A 404 -8.14 3.96 16.13
C ARG A 404 -6.64 4.28 16.07
N GLY A 405 -5.83 3.41 16.66
CA GLY A 405 -4.37 3.52 16.68
C GLY A 405 -3.73 3.21 15.33
N GLY A 406 -2.53 3.73 15.10
CA GLY A 406 -1.60 3.17 14.10
C GLY A 406 -1.07 1.78 14.50
N ALA A 407 -0.21 1.20 13.67
CA ALA A 407 0.35 -0.13 13.90
C ALA A 407 1.10 -0.24 15.23
N LEU A 408 2.01 0.69 15.53
CA LEU A 408 2.81 0.68 16.75
C LEU A 408 1.96 0.88 18.02
N TYR A 409 0.79 1.52 17.93
CA TYR A 409 -0.13 1.64 19.07
C TYR A 409 -0.55 0.28 19.63
N TYR A 410 -0.68 -0.74 18.77
CA TYR A 410 -1.12 -2.08 19.16
C TYR A 410 0.01 -3.04 19.50
N MET A 411 1.26 -2.65 19.21
CA MET A 411 2.41 -3.51 19.44
C MET A 411 2.79 -3.56 20.93
N PRO A 412 3.29 -4.70 21.44
CA PRO A 412 3.72 -4.80 22.82
C PRO A 412 4.84 -3.81 23.18
N ASP A 413 4.87 -3.37 24.44
CA ASP A 413 5.87 -2.42 24.95
C ASP A 413 7.31 -2.97 24.90
N GLU A 414 7.47 -4.30 24.86
CA GLU A 414 8.78 -4.95 24.74
C GLU A 414 9.42 -4.79 23.36
N PHE A 415 8.67 -4.35 22.34
CA PHE A 415 9.22 -4.06 21.02
C PHE A 415 9.84 -2.67 20.97
N GLU A 416 11.14 -2.63 20.66
CA GLU A 416 11.84 -1.41 20.26
C GLU A 416 11.16 -0.77 19.04
N ARG A 417 10.91 0.54 19.12
CA ARG A 417 10.25 1.35 18.09
C ARG A 417 11.31 1.98 17.20
N ASN A 418 11.64 1.33 16.09
CA ASN A 418 12.58 1.88 15.12
C ASN A 418 11.82 2.65 14.03
N ILE A 419 11.54 3.93 14.29
CA ILE A 419 10.71 4.78 13.44
C ILE A 419 11.56 5.54 12.42
N LEU A 420 11.46 5.19 11.14
CA LEU A 420 12.08 5.89 10.02
C LEU A 420 11.01 6.69 9.27
N TRP A 421 10.86 7.96 9.60
CA TRP A 421 9.90 8.83 8.93
C TRP A 421 10.59 9.93 8.17
N ALA A 422 9.93 10.41 7.12
CA ALA A 422 10.39 11.59 6.41
C ALA A 422 10.41 12.82 7.35
N SER A 423 9.36 13.02 8.17
CA SER A 423 9.26 14.16 9.09
C SER A 423 10.24 14.15 10.26
N ASN A 424 10.80 12.99 10.63
CA ASN A 424 11.83 12.88 11.66
C ASN A 424 13.26 12.88 11.10
N GLY A 425 13.41 13.03 9.78
CA GLY A 425 14.70 13.08 9.10
C GLY A 425 15.46 11.76 9.05
N ARG A 426 14.82 10.63 9.41
CA ARG A 426 15.45 9.29 9.37
C ARG A 426 15.12 8.50 8.10
N PHE A 427 14.20 8.99 7.28
CA PHE A 427 13.97 8.48 5.93
C PHE A 427 14.23 9.57 4.89
N THR A 428 15.42 9.50 4.28
CA THR A 428 15.88 10.46 3.27
C THR A 428 16.24 9.80 1.95
N GLY A 429 16.36 8.46 1.93
CA GLY A 429 16.58 7.70 0.72
C GLY A 429 16.77 6.19 0.94
N GLU A 430 17.19 5.53 -0.12
CA GLU A 430 17.24 4.06 -0.21
C GLU A 430 18.25 3.42 0.77
N ASP A 431 19.35 4.11 1.07
CA ASP A 431 20.36 3.63 2.00
C ASP A 431 19.84 3.55 3.45
N ASP A 432 18.97 4.47 3.87
CA ASP A 432 18.37 4.46 5.21
C ASP A 432 17.53 3.19 5.42
N VAL A 433 16.73 2.84 4.42
CA VAL A 433 15.90 1.63 4.41
C VAL A 433 16.76 0.37 4.40
N ILE A 434 17.77 0.31 3.53
CA ILE A 434 18.70 -0.83 3.46
C ILE A 434 19.40 -1.02 4.82
N ASN A 435 19.91 0.06 5.41
CA ASN A 435 20.59 0.00 6.71
C ASN A 435 19.66 -0.49 7.82
N ALA A 436 18.44 0.04 7.91
CA ALA A 436 17.48 -0.37 8.93
C ALA A 436 17.03 -1.82 8.80
N ILE A 437 16.88 -2.33 7.58
CA ILE A 437 16.60 -3.75 7.35
C ILE A 437 17.82 -4.59 7.74
N ASN A 438 19.03 -4.18 7.36
CA ASN A 438 20.29 -4.89 7.66
C ASN A 438 20.59 -5.04 9.15
N GLU A 439 20.16 -4.10 9.98
CA GLU A 439 20.26 -4.21 11.44
C GLU A 439 19.46 -5.41 11.99
N GLY A 440 18.35 -5.75 11.31
CA GLY A 440 17.41 -6.79 11.68
C GLY A 440 16.28 -6.29 12.58
N CYS A 441 15.08 -6.79 12.33
CA CYS A 441 13.86 -6.53 13.10
C CYS A 441 12.94 -7.76 13.06
N GLY A 442 12.01 -7.89 14.01
CA GLY A 442 10.98 -8.93 13.98
C GLY A 442 9.82 -8.56 13.04
N PHE A 443 9.52 -7.27 12.93
CA PHE A 443 8.54 -6.73 11.99
C PHE A 443 9.11 -5.55 11.21
N LEU A 444 8.80 -5.53 9.91
CA LEU A 444 9.04 -4.41 9.01
C LEU A 444 7.69 -3.94 8.48
N PHE A 445 7.32 -2.69 8.74
CA PHE A 445 6.11 -2.09 8.17
C PHE A 445 6.48 -0.90 7.30
N MET A 446 6.08 -0.93 6.03
CA MET A 446 6.28 0.16 5.09
C MET A 446 4.91 0.63 4.59
N SER A 447 4.49 1.85 4.90
CA SER A 447 3.20 2.43 4.45
C SER A 447 3.47 3.64 3.54
N GLY A 448 3.01 3.60 2.28
CA GLY A 448 3.38 4.56 1.26
C GLY A 448 2.96 4.10 -0.14
N HIS A 449 3.73 4.47 -1.16
CA HIS A 449 3.46 4.15 -2.58
C HIS A 449 4.27 2.95 -3.06
N GLY A 450 3.67 2.16 -3.95
CA GLY A 450 4.26 0.90 -4.41
C GLY A 450 4.09 0.66 -5.90
N SER A 451 4.98 -0.18 -6.42
CA SER A 451 4.85 -0.89 -7.69
C SER A 451 5.57 -2.24 -7.56
N PRO A 452 5.54 -3.12 -8.58
CA PRO A 452 6.35 -4.33 -8.53
C PRO A 452 7.84 -4.04 -8.44
N ASN A 453 8.30 -2.86 -8.90
CA ASN A 453 9.71 -2.47 -8.85
C ASN A 453 10.13 -1.77 -7.56
N VAL A 454 9.31 -0.88 -7.03
CA VAL A 454 9.77 0.12 -6.05
C VAL A 454 8.73 0.38 -4.99
N TRP A 455 9.20 0.60 -3.78
CA TRP A 455 8.46 1.26 -2.71
C TRP A 455 9.05 2.66 -2.46
N ALA A 456 8.18 3.66 -2.33
CA ALA A 456 8.53 5.07 -2.19
C ALA A 456 7.47 5.82 -1.35
N ASP A 457 7.81 7.03 -0.93
CA ASP A 457 6.88 7.94 -0.25
C ASP A 457 7.24 9.40 -0.55
N HIS A 458 6.65 10.37 0.16
CA HIS A 458 7.01 11.79 0.02
C HIS A 458 7.47 12.44 1.33
N TYR A 459 8.18 13.55 1.19
CA TYR A 459 8.47 14.47 2.29
C TYR A 459 7.21 15.23 2.73
N PRO A 460 7.12 15.62 4.03
CA PRO A 460 6.07 16.48 4.56
C PRO A 460 5.74 17.69 3.66
N GLY A 461 4.48 17.83 3.28
CA GLY A 461 4.00 18.93 2.44
C GLY A 461 4.19 18.71 0.94
N VAL A 462 4.79 17.59 0.51
CA VAL A 462 5.16 17.27 -0.88
C VAL A 462 5.76 18.51 -1.59
N PRO A 463 6.88 19.05 -1.10
CA PRO A 463 7.42 20.33 -1.55
C PRO A 463 7.86 20.25 -3.01
N GLY A 464 7.49 21.25 -3.81
CA GLY A 464 7.72 21.26 -5.27
C GLY A 464 7.03 20.12 -6.02
N ASN A 465 5.90 19.62 -5.50
CA ASN A 465 5.14 18.50 -6.04
C ASN A 465 5.94 17.18 -6.07
N ARG A 466 5.35 16.09 -6.58
CA ARG A 466 5.98 14.76 -6.62
C ARG A 466 7.35 14.72 -7.29
N GLN A 467 7.65 15.65 -8.20
CA GLN A 467 8.96 15.73 -8.84
C GLN A 467 10.10 16.01 -7.85
N HIS A 468 9.84 16.85 -6.83
CA HIS A 468 10.84 17.28 -5.85
C HIS A 468 10.61 16.68 -4.45
N GLY A 469 9.36 16.36 -4.11
CA GLY A 469 8.98 15.81 -2.81
C GLY A 469 9.07 14.30 -2.68
N SER A 470 9.29 13.53 -3.75
CA SER A 470 9.33 12.06 -3.68
C SER A 470 10.64 11.51 -3.12
N ILE A 471 10.55 10.51 -2.25
CA ILE A 471 11.65 9.78 -1.63
C ILE A 471 11.58 8.31 -2.04
N THR A 472 12.65 7.79 -2.65
CA THR A 472 12.73 6.36 -2.95
C THR A 472 13.16 5.59 -1.72
N GLY A 473 12.34 4.61 -1.29
CA GLY A 473 12.65 3.76 -0.14
C GLY A 473 13.45 2.52 -0.52
N LEU A 474 12.96 1.69 -1.44
CA LEU A 474 13.74 0.53 -1.90
C LEU A 474 13.28 0.06 -3.28
N ARG A 475 14.24 -0.30 -4.14
CA ARG A 475 13.99 -0.83 -5.48
C ARG A 475 14.42 -2.28 -5.64
N VAL A 476 13.65 -3.01 -6.43
CA VAL A 476 14.01 -4.27 -7.05
C VAL A 476 15.14 -4.03 -8.04
N THR A 477 14.95 -3.21 -9.07
CA THR A 477 16.00 -2.87 -10.04
C THR A 477 16.09 -1.38 -10.31
N THR A 478 17.28 -0.93 -10.73
CA THR A 478 17.52 0.43 -11.22
C THR A 478 17.48 0.53 -12.75
N LEU A 479 17.37 -0.62 -13.44
CA LEU A 479 17.29 -0.72 -14.90
C LEU A 479 16.05 0.00 -15.40
N ARG A 480 16.20 0.87 -16.40
CA ARG A 480 15.09 1.66 -16.95
C ARG A 480 15.31 1.99 -18.43
N PRO A 481 14.23 2.23 -19.20
CA PRO A 481 14.33 2.50 -20.63
C PRO A 481 14.89 3.89 -20.98
N TRP A 482 15.04 4.79 -20.01
CA TRP A 482 15.49 6.17 -20.21
C TRP A 482 16.84 6.44 -19.54
N PHE A 483 17.59 7.43 -20.04
CA PHE A 483 18.91 7.79 -19.48
C PHE A 483 18.79 8.43 -18.08
N PRO A 484 19.69 8.13 -17.12
CA PRO A 484 20.70 7.07 -17.16
C PRO A 484 20.02 5.70 -17.20
N TYR A 485 20.44 4.75 -18.04
CA TYR A 485 19.72 3.47 -18.22
C TYR A 485 19.74 2.56 -16.98
N PHE A 486 20.66 2.81 -16.04
CA PHE A 486 20.77 2.11 -14.76
C PHE A 486 21.61 2.94 -13.80
N ASN A 487 21.58 2.57 -12.51
CA ASN A 487 22.54 2.99 -11.50
C ASN A 487 23.07 1.73 -10.80
N LEU A 488 24.25 1.81 -10.15
CA LEU A 488 24.70 0.72 -9.29
C LEU A 488 24.22 0.97 -7.85
N PRO A 489 23.85 -0.09 -7.11
CA PRO A 489 23.70 -1.49 -7.54
C PRO A 489 22.52 -1.71 -8.51
N LEU A 490 22.63 -2.68 -9.43
CA LEU A 490 21.56 -2.97 -10.40
C LEU A 490 20.28 -3.50 -9.75
N PHE A 491 20.44 -4.20 -8.61
CA PHE A 491 19.34 -4.71 -7.81
C PHE A 491 19.56 -4.32 -6.34
N PRO A 492 19.17 -3.10 -5.90
CA PRO A 492 19.40 -2.62 -4.54
C PRO A 492 18.85 -3.56 -3.47
N ILE A 493 17.66 -4.12 -3.65
CA ILE A 493 17.07 -5.12 -2.73
C ILE A 493 17.92 -6.37 -2.50
N ASP A 494 18.77 -6.75 -3.47
CA ASP A 494 19.67 -7.91 -3.31
C ASP A 494 20.92 -7.58 -2.49
N THR A 495 21.13 -6.31 -2.14
CA THR A 495 22.23 -5.87 -1.25
C THR A 495 21.89 -5.99 0.23
N LEU A 496 20.64 -6.32 0.56
CA LEU A 496 20.23 -6.65 1.92
C LEU A 496 21.11 -7.79 2.48
N SER A 497 21.51 -7.63 3.73
CA SER A 497 22.55 -8.43 4.40
C SER A 497 22.22 -8.72 5.87
N ASN A 498 20.94 -8.64 6.25
CA ASN A 498 20.45 -8.98 7.59
C ASN A 498 20.59 -10.47 7.97
N GLY A 499 21.03 -11.34 7.05
CA GLY A 499 21.23 -12.76 7.31
C GLY A 499 19.95 -13.44 7.82
N GLU A 500 20.05 -14.14 8.94
CA GLU A 500 18.91 -14.86 9.56
C GLU A 500 17.97 -13.95 10.39
N LYS A 501 18.23 -12.63 10.48
CA LYS A 501 17.37 -11.67 11.20
C LYS A 501 16.21 -11.22 10.32
N LEU A 502 15.29 -12.15 10.05
CA LEU A 502 14.30 -12.04 9.00
C LEU A 502 12.96 -11.50 9.55
N PRO A 503 12.56 -10.25 9.24
CA PRO A 503 11.26 -9.73 9.68
C PRO A 503 10.10 -10.41 8.96
N VAL A 504 8.92 -10.41 9.61
CA VAL A 504 7.64 -10.44 8.88
C VAL A 504 7.42 -9.04 8.30
N ALA A 505 7.43 -8.94 6.97
CA ALA A 505 7.26 -7.67 6.27
C ALA A 505 5.78 -7.45 5.92
N VAL A 506 5.24 -6.29 6.28
CA VAL A 506 3.92 -5.81 5.84
C VAL A 506 4.17 -4.58 4.98
N ILE A 507 3.75 -4.62 3.72
CA ILE A 507 4.08 -3.59 2.73
C ILE A 507 2.79 -3.01 2.16
N GLY A 508 2.50 -1.78 2.56
CA GLY A 508 1.45 -0.95 1.98
C GLY A 508 1.86 -0.37 0.62
N GLY A 509 0.86 0.10 -0.12
CA GLY A 509 0.99 0.65 -1.47
C GLY A 509 0.68 -0.36 -2.57
N CYS A 510 0.56 0.14 -3.80
CA CYS A 510 0.09 -0.63 -4.95
C CYS A 510 1.10 -1.70 -5.43
N HIS A 511 0.60 -2.83 -5.92
CA HIS A 511 1.31 -3.85 -6.73
C HIS A 511 2.64 -4.40 -6.20
N ASN A 512 3.01 -4.11 -4.95
CA ASN A 512 4.27 -4.55 -4.36
C ASN A 512 4.36 -6.09 -4.28
N SER A 513 3.21 -6.76 -4.25
CA SER A 513 3.06 -8.21 -4.29
C SER A 513 2.50 -8.73 -5.62
N GLN A 514 2.59 -7.98 -6.73
CA GLN A 514 2.17 -8.48 -8.05
C GLN A 514 3.12 -9.58 -8.58
N PHE A 515 2.98 -10.80 -8.09
CA PHE A 515 3.93 -11.90 -8.33
C PHE A 515 3.79 -12.59 -9.70
N ASN A 516 3.09 -11.97 -10.66
CA ASN A 516 3.00 -12.41 -12.06
C ASN A 516 3.91 -11.65 -13.03
N VAL A 517 4.85 -10.86 -12.54
CA VAL A 517 5.80 -10.11 -13.38
C VAL A 517 6.99 -10.97 -13.86
N SER A 518 7.50 -10.64 -15.04
CA SER A 518 8.79 -11.10 -15.56
C SER A 518 9.43 -10.01 -16.42
N ALA A 519 10.76 -10.05 -16.60
CA ALA A 519 11.54 -8.90 -17.07
C ALA A 519 11.07 -8.34 -18.42
N VAL A 520 10.78 -9.19 -19.40
CA VAL A 520 10.38 -8.73 -20.74
C VAL A 520 8.95 -8.19 -20.75
N PRO A 521 7.89 -8.87 -20.25
CA PRO A 521 6.58 -8.26 -20.09
C PRO A 521 6.62 -6.94 -19.32
N ALA A 522 7.39 -6.87 -18.23
CA ALA A 522 7.57 -5.64 -17.46
C ALA A 522 8.16 -4.51 -18.31
N PHE A 523 9.23 -4.78 -19.06
CA PHE A 523 9.80 -3.81 -20.00
C PHE A 523 8.83 -3.38 -21.10
N LEU A 524 8.05 -4.31 -21.66
CA LEU A 524 7.08 -4.01 -22.72
C LEU A 524 5.98 -3.03 -22.29
N ASN A 525 5.76 -2.85 -20.98
CA ASN A 525 4.88 -1.80 -20.48
C ASN A 525 5.34 -0.39 -20.90
N ALA A 526 6.66 -0.19 -21.09
CA ALA A 526 7.21 1.05 -21.63
C ALA A 526 6.65 1.41 -23.01
N LEU A 527 6.37 0.42 -23.85
CA LEU A 527 5.87 0.66 -25.21
C LEU A 527 4.50 1.30 -25.18
N HIS A 528 3.62 0.90 -24.26
CA HIS A 528 2.32 1.55 -24.09
C HIS A 528 2.47 3.00 -23.60
N LEU A 529 3.40 3.26 -22.69
CA LEU A 529 3.66 4.60 -22.16
C LEU A 529 4.22 5.54 -23.22
N LEU A 530 5.14 5.06 -24.07
CA LEU A 530 5.76 5.84 -25.15
C LEU A 530 4.85 5.96 -26.38
N PHE A 531 4.07 4.93 -26.66
CA PHE A 531 3.25 4.81 -27.86
C PHE A 531 1.85 4.31 -27.48
N LYS A 532 0.92 5.25 -27.24
CA LYS A 532 -0.45 4.96 -26.75
C LYS A 532 -1.28 3.99 -27.62
N PHE A 533 -0.86 3.72 -28.86
CA PHE A 533 -1.50 2.71 -29.72
C PHE A 533 -1.09 1.26 -29.39
N PHE A 534 0.01 1.05 -28.65
CA PHE A 534 0.34 -0.27 -28.12
C PHE A 534 -0.61 -0.61 -26.96
N PRO A 535 -1.12 -1.85 -26.88
CA PRO A 535 -2.00 -2.25 -25.80
C PRO A 535 -1.26 -2.21 -24.45
N ASN A 536 -1.96 -1.76 -23.41
CA ASN A 536 -1.44 -1.89 -22.05
C ASN A 536 -1.46 -3.36 -21.65
N ASN A 537 -0.35 -3.85 -21.11
CA ASN A 537 -0.22 -5.20 -20.59
C ASN A 537 -0.36 -5.28 -19.06
N TYR A 538 -0.63 -4.14 -18.40
CA TYR A 538 -0.98 -4.01 -16.98
C TYR A 538 0.03 -4.68 -16.04
N MET A 539 1.32 -4.54 -16.39
CA MET A 539 2.41 -4.99 -15.53
C MET A 539 2.72 -3.99 -14.41
N TRP A 540 2.23 -2.74 -14.49
CA TRP A 540 2.44 -1.69 -13.48
C TRP A 540 3.90 -1.43 -13.11
N THR A 541 4.83 -1.74 -14.03
CA THR A 541 6.28 -1.66 -13.83
C THR A 541 6.88 -0.40 -14.46
N TYR A 542 6.06 0.39 -15.15
CA TYR A 542 6.43 1.63 -15.82
C TYR A 542 7.63 1.45 -16.77
N GLY A 543 7.75 0.26 -17.35
CA GLY A 543 8.84 -0.08 -18.28
C GLY A 543 10.14 -0.57 -17.63
N GLN A 544 10.23 -0.66 -16.30
CA GLN A 544 11.38 -1.27 -15.65
C GLN A 544 11.35 -2.80 -15.86
N PRO A 545 12.46 -3.46 -16.23
CA PRO A 545 12.51 -4.89 -16.52
C PRO A 545 12.55 -5.71 -15.23
N VAL A 546 11.49 -5.64 -14.43
CA VAL A 546 11.34 -6.31 -13.14
C VAL A 546 11.14 -7.82 -13.32
N PRO A 547 12.05 -8.68 -12.84
CA PRO A 547 11.91 -10.13 -13.00
C PRO A 547 11.10 -10.80 -11.88
N GLU A 548 11.03 -10.18 -10.69
CA GLU A 548 10.22 -10.58 -9.54
C GLU A 548 9.71 -9.31 -8.86
N CYS A 549 8.48 -9.30 -8.36
CA CYS A 549 7.98 -8.17 -7.59
C CYS A 549 8.73 -7.97 -6.27
N PHE A 550 8.57 -6.79 -5.70
CA PHE A 550 9.19 -6.35 -4.44
C PHE A 550 9.06 -7.38 -3.31
N SER A 551 7.82 -7.78 -2.98
CA SER A 551 7.53 -8.71 -1.89
C SER A 551 8.11 -10.11 -2.11
N TRP A 552 8.07 -10.63 -3.35
CA TRP A 552 8.72 -11.91 -3.67
C TRP A 552 10.23 -11.81 -3.47
N ARG A 553 10.85 -10.73 -3.98
CA ARG A 553 12.31 -10.59 -3.92
C ARG A 553 12.83 -10.44 -2.49
N LEU A 554 12.07 -9.81 -1.59
CA LEU A 554 12.36 -9.80 -0.15
C LEU A 554 12.41 -11.21 0.44
N VAL A 555 11.40 -12.05 0.18
CA VAL A 555 11.29 -13.40 0.76
C VAL A 555 12.38 -14.33 0.22
N ARG A 556 12.62 -14.32 -1.10
CA ARG A 556 13.57 -15.26 -1.73
C ARG A 556 15.05 -14.87 -1.57
N ASN A 557 15.37 -13.69 -1.02
CA ASN A 557 16.75 -13.20 -0.96
C ASN A 557 17.64 -14.17 -0.14
N PRO A 558 18.71 -14.75 -0.71
CA PRO A 558 19.53 -15.74 -0.01
C PRO A 558 20.40 -15.19 1.12
N ASN A 559 20.63 -13.87 1.19
CA ASN A 559 21.53 -13.25 2.17
C ASN A 559 20.80 -12.41 3.23
N GLY A 560 19.48 -12.49 3.28
CA GLY A 560 18.66 -11.63 4.13
C GLY A 560 17.26 -11.45 3.58
N GLY A 561 16.73 -10.23 3.62
CA GLY A 561 15.35 -9.93 3.24
C GLY A 561 14.38 -10.25 4.36
N SER A 562 13.27 -10.94 4.06
CA SER A 562 12.21 -11.24 5.04
C SER A 562 11.93 -12.75 5.16
N ILE A 563 11.24 -13.14 6.24
CA ILE A 563 10.74 -14.52 6.42
C ILE A 563 9.40 -14.70 5.70
N ALA A 564 8.63 -13.61 5.61
CA ALA A 564 7.38 -13.50 4.88
C ALA A 564 7.17 -12.05 4.45
N SER A 565 6.33 -11.85 3.44
CA SER A 565 5.87 -10.54 2.99
C SER A 565 4.36 -10.55 2.77
N ILE A 566 3.65 -9.53 3.24
CA ILE A 566 2.21 -9.33 3.05
C ILE A 566 2.01 -8.01 2.32
N GLY A 567 1.20 -8.00 1.26
CA GLY A 567 0.92 -6.77 0.52
C GLY A 567 0.01 -6.97 -0.69
N ASN A 568 -0.15 -5.92 -1.49
CA ASN A 568 -1.16 -5.85 -2.54
C ASN A 568 -0.67 -6.42 -3.88
N THR A 569 -1.48 -7.30 -4.49
CA THR A 569 -1.28 -7.78 -5.86
C THR A 569 -1.79 -6.79 -6.93
N GLY A 570 -2.66 -5.85 -6.53
CA GLY A 570 -3.28 -4.82 -7.36
C GLY A 570 -3.09 -3.39 -6.80
N LEU A 571 -3.98 -2.46 -7.16
CA LEU A 571 -4.02 -1.09 -6.59
C LEU A 571 -4.43 -1.11 -5.10
N GLY A 572 -3.49 -0.78 -4.21
CA GLY A 572 -3.74 -0.61 -2.77
C GLY A 572 -4.32 0.76 -2.48
N TYR A 573 -5.58 0.82 -2.04
CA TYR A 573 -6.27 2.09 -1.79
C TYR A 573 -5.97 2.64 -0.41
N GLY A 574 -5.51 3.90 -0.35
CA GLY A 574 -5.35 4.66 0.89
C GLY A 574 -6.50 5.66 1.09
N MET A 575 -6.73 6.04 2.34
CA MET A 575 -7.65 7.11 2.71
C MET A 575 -6.84 8.34 3.12
N PRO A 576 -7.00 9.50 2.45
CA PRO A 576 -6.27 10.71 2.81
C PRO A 576 -6.84 11.37 4.08
N GLY A 577 -6.04 12.22 4.71
CA GLY A 577 -6.44 13.06 5.82
C GLY A 577 -6.78 12.31 7.10
N LYS A 578 -7.64 12.93 7.91
CA LYS A 578 -7.96 12.46 9.27
C LYS A 578 -8.57 11.07 9.37
N GLU A 579 -9.10 10.52 8.27
CA GLU A 579 -9.72 9.19 8.22
C GLU A 579 -8.73 8.10 7.80
N CYS A 580 -7.44 8.41 7.64
CA CYS A 580 -6.43 7.45 7.18
C CYS A 580 -6.35 6.14 7.98
N THR A 581 -6.66 6.16 9.27
CA THR A 581 -6.66 4.95 10.11
C THR A 581 -8.02 4.23 10.18
N THR A 582 -9.11 4.89 9.78
CA THR A 582 -10.50 4.41 9.98
C THR A 582 -11.28 4.14 8.70
N GLY A 583 -10.93 4.79 7.59
CA GLY A 583 -11.69 4.77 6.33
C GLY A 583 -11.58 3.49 5.51
N GLY A 584 -10.81 2.49 5.97
CA GLY A 584 -10.61 1.22 5.28
C GLY A 584 -9.34 1.21 4.43
N GLY A 585 -9.37 0.42 3.36
CA GLY A 585 -8.24 0.23 2.45
C GLY A 585 -6.98 -0.37 3.09
N ASP A 586 -5.85 -0.04 2.48
CA ASP A 586 -4.52 -0.56 2.77
C ASP A 586 -4.05 -0.22 4.19
N ALA A 587 -4.23 1.03 4.62
CA ALA A 587 -3.87 1.45 5.99
C ALA A 587 -4.65 0.65 7.04
N TRP A 588 -5.97 0.47 6.86
CA TRP A 588 -6.78 -0.22 7.86
C TRP A 588 -6.39 -1.69 8.01
N ILE A 589 -6.25 -2.43 6.89
CA ILE A 589 -5.97 -3.87 6.91
C ILE A 589 -4.55 -4.17 7.41
N THR A 590 -3.59 -3.31 7.09
CA THR A 590 -2.21 -3.44 7.59
C THR A 590 -2.10 -3.14 9.08
N ILE A 591 -2.77 -2.09 9.59
CA ILE A 591 -2.89 -1.85 11.04
C ILE A 591 -3.55 -3.04 11.74
N GLU A 592 -4.60 -3.60 11.13
CA GLU A 592 -5.35 -4.71 11.71
C GLU A 592 -4.46 -5.95 11.93
N PHE A 593 -3.54 -6.25 11.02
CA PHE A 593 -2.54 -7.32 11.22
C PHE A 593 -1.75 -7.15 12.52
N PHE A 594 -1.23 -5.95 12.78
CA PHE A 594 -0.47 -5.66 13.99
C PHE A 594 -1.34 -5.70 15.24
N ARG A 595 -2.62 -5.30 15.13
CA ARG A 595 -3.59 -5.48 16.20
C ARG A 595 -3.84 -6.96 16.51
N GLN A 596 -3.97 -7.81 15.49
CA GLN A 596 -4.13 -9.25 15.67
C GLN A 596 -2.92 -9.87 16.38
N TYR A 597 -1.71 -9.48 15.98
CA TYR A 597 -0.49 -9.95 16.63
C TYR A 597 -0.34 -9.40 18.06
N GLY A 598 -0.27 -8.07 18.21
CA GLY A 598 0.16 -7.42 19.45
C GLY A 598 -0.92 -7.38 20.53
N GLN A 599 -2.18 -7.20 20.15
CA GLN A 599 -3.30 -7.11 21.10
C GLN A 599 -4.03 -8.44 21.26
N GLU A 600 -4.41 -9.08 20.14
CA GLU A 600 -5.19 -10.34 20.16
C GLU A 600 -4.31 -11.59 20.31
N LYS A 601 -2.98 -11.43 20.31
CA LYS A 601 -1.98 -12.49 20.54
C LYS A 601 -2.05 -13.61 19.51
N GLN A 602 -2.40 -13.29 18.26
CA GLN A 602 -2.31 -14.21 17.14
C GLN A 602 -0.84 -14.39 16.72
N ILE A 603 -0.20 -15.42 17.28
CA ILE A 603 1.23 -15.69 17.09
C ILE A 603 1.55 -16.59 15.89
N ILE A 604 0.53 -17.15 15.22
CA ILE A 604 0.70 -17.90 13.97
C ILE A 604 0.39 -16.96 12.81
N LEU A 605 1.34 -16.86 11.87
CA LEU A 605 1.32 -15.85 10.81
C LEU A 605 0.04 -15.89 9.96
N GLY A 606 -0.34 -17.09 9.49
CA GLY A 606 -1.55 -17.28 8.69
C GLY A 606 -2.83 -16.96 9.46
N ASN A 607 -2.86 -17.18 10.78
CA ASN A 607 -4.03 -16.84 11.60
C ASN A 607 -4.17 -15.32 11.76
N ALA A 608 -3.05 -14.61 11.99
CA ALA A 608 -3.07 -13.14 12.07
C ALA A 608 -3.49 -12.51 10.74
N HIS A 609 -3.00 -13.05 9.61
CA HIS A 609 -3.38 -12.63 8.26
C HIS A 609 -4.86 -12.91 7.94
N ALA A 610 -5.31 -14.15 8.11
CA ALA A 610 -6.71 -14.52 7.87
C ALA A 610 -7.67 -13.73 8.76
N GLN A 611 -7.35 -13.57 10.05
CA GLN A 611 -8.18 -12.81 10.97
C GLN A 611 -8.21 -11.31 10.66
N ALA A 612 -7.14 -10.73 10.10
CA ALA A 612 -7.16 -9.35 9.63
C ALA A 612 -8.14 -9.18 8.45
N ILE A 613 -8.15 -10.12 7.50
CA ILE A 613 -9.13 -10.17 6.41
C ILE A 613 -10.55 -10.31 6.96
N THR A 614 -10.80 -11.31 7.82
CA THR A 614 -12.10 -11.53 8.46
C THR A 614 -12.58 -10.29 9.21
N SER A 615 -11.69 -9.60 9.93
CA SER A 615 -12.04 -8.38 10.67
C SER A 615 -12.37 -7.23 9.73
N TYR A 616 -11.69 -7.13 8.58
CA TYR A 616 -12.03 -6.15 7.54
C TYR A 616 -13.43 -6.40 6.98
N ILE A 617 -13.74 -7.64 6.59
CA ILE A 617 -15.05 -8.01 6.02
C ILE A 617 -16.18 -7.72 7.01
N ASN A 618 -15.98 -7.97 8.31
CA ASN A 618 -16.96 -7.67 9.35
C ASN A 618 -17.20 -6.16 9.56
N ASN A 619 -16.27 -5.30 9.13
CA ASN A 619 -16.29 -3.87 9.43
C ASN A 619 -16.77 -3.01 8.26
N PHE A 620 -16.70 -3.53 7.03
CA PHE A 620 -17.00 -2.77 5.82
C PHE A 620 -18.04 -3.50 4.95
N ASP A 621 -18.77 -2.74 4.15
CA ASP A 621 -19.72 -3.30 3.19
C ASP A 621 -18.96 -3.78 1.95
N MET A 622 -18.83 -5.10 1.76
CA MET A 622 -18.16 -5.68 0.60
C MET A 622 -18.89 -5.39 -0.72
N THR A 623 -20.15 -4.92 -0.66
CA THR A 623 -20.91 -4.51 -1.85
C THR A 623 -20.63 -3.06 -2.27
N ASP A 624 -19.92 -2.27 -1.45
CA ASP A 624 -19.48 -0.91 -1.81
C ASP A 624 -18.22 -0.97 -2.70
N LEU A 625 -18.46 -1.13 -3.99
CA LEU A 625 -17.42 -1.22 -5.02
C LEU A 625 -16.69 0.11 -5.24
N GLU A 626 -17.33 1.25 -4.98
CA GLU A 626 -16.70 2.57 -5.13
C GLU A 626 -15.64 2.82 -4.04
N ALA A 627 -15.88 2.29 -2.83
CA ALA A 627 -14.92 2.31 -1.73
C ALA A 627 -13.80 1.27 -1.87
N GLY A 628 -13.95 0.27 -2.75
CA GLY A 628 -12.89 -0.69 -3.07
C GLY A 628 -12.60 -1.71 -1.96
N HIS A 629 -13.57 -1.98 -1.09
CA HIS A 629 -13.41 -2.88 0.06
C HIS A 629 -13.19 -4.35 -0.35
N ALA A 630 -14.01 -4.89 -1.26
CA ALA A 630 -13.82 -6.25 -1.79
C ALA A 630 -12.43 -6.41 -2.43
N LYS A 631 -12.00 -5.44 -3.23
CA LYS A 631 -10.65 -5.42 -3.82
C LYS A 631 -9.57 -5.50 -2.75
N THR A 632 -9.73 -4.77 -1.64
CA THR A 632 -8.74 -4.71 -0.55
C THR A 632 -8.45 -6.10 0.00
N VAL A 633 -9.47 -6.92 0.26
CA VAL A 633 -9.28 -8.27 0.80
C VAL A 633 -8.83 -9.27 -0.28
N GLU A 634 -9.36 -9.18 -1.49
CA GLU A 634 -9.02 -10.08 -2.60
C GLU A 634 -7.54 -9.99 -3.00
N GLN A 635 -6.93 -8.81 -2.90
CA GLN A 635 -5.55 -8.57 -3.38
C GLN A 635 -4.46 -8.74 -2.32
N TRP A 636 -4.82 -8.88 -1.04
CA TRP A 636 -3.88 -8.79 0.08
C TRP A 636 -3.29 -10.16 0.43
N VAL A 637 -2.21 -10.51 -0.26
CA VAL A 637 -1.63 -11.86 -0.26
C VAL A 637 -0.52 -12.03 0.78
N LEU A 638 -0.44 -13.22 1.39
CA LEU A 638 0.67 -13.68 2.21
C LEU A 638 1.69 -14.47 1.36
N LEU A 639 2.84 -13.87 1.07
CA LEU A 639 4.01 -14.58 0.54
C LEU A 639 4.86 -15.11 1.70
N GLY A 640 4.57 -16.32 2.15
CA GLY A 640 5.22 -16.95 3.30
C GLY A 640 4.54 -18.24 3.71
N ASP A 641 5.05 -18.88 4.76
CA ASP A 641 4.45 -20.07 5.36
C ASP A 641 3.31 -19.67 6.33
N PRO A 642 2.05 -20.04 6.06
CA PRO A 642 0.91 -19.65 6.90
C PRO A 642 0.95 -20.33 8.28
N SER A 643 1.66 -21.45 8.43
CA SER A 643 1.82 -22.14 9.71
C SER A 643 2.96 -21.59 10.57
N LEU A 644 3.73 -20.62 10.05
CA LEU A 644 4.89 -20.06 10.74
C LEU A 644 4.50 -19.50 12.11
N LYS A 645 5.16 -19.97 13.17
CA LYS A 645 5.08 -19.32 14.48
C LYS A 645 6.02 -18.11 14.50
N ILE A 646 5.44 -16.92 14.61
CA ILE A 646 6.18 -15.66 14.62
C ILE A 646 7.12 -15.65 15.85
N GLY A 647 8.42 -15.45 15.63
CA GLY A 647 9.48 -15.55 16.64
C GLY A 647 10.00 -16.97 16.94
N GLY A 648 9.41 -18.00 16.33
CA GLY A 648 9.82 -19.40 16.43
C GLY A 648 9.32 -20.18 17.66
N TYR A 649 9.70 -21.45 17.74
CA TYR A 649 9.36 -22.38 18.82
C TYR A 649 10.52 -22.46 19.81
N ARG A 650 10.53 -21.58 20.81
CA ARG A 650 11.47 -21.69 21.95
C ARG A 650 11.11 -22.83 22.89
#